data_AF-C5AXW8-F1
#
_entry.id   AF-C5AXW8-F1
#
_cell.length_a   1.000
_cell.length_b   1.000
_cell.length_c   1.000
_cell.angle_alpha   90.00
_cell.angle_beta   90.00
_cell.angle_gamma   90.00
#
_symmetry.space_group_name_H-M   'P 1'
#
loop_
_entity.id
_entity.type
_entity.pdbx_description
1 polymer ?
#
loop_
_entity_poly.entity_id
_entity_poly.type
_entity_poly.pdbx_seq_one_letter_code
_entity_poly.pdbx_strand_id
1 'polypeptide(L)'
;MLLPLVLLLLGLWEVQRGADDHAAFEAEQQRLAGLVTQMEARAPRDGRFDPRLQFRYEGRTYGGPLALDKAREARDEAGFLARLMDWRRVLPPVVVAGGALAAALSLLVLLAGAVLGRLGRASRDALVRGFSLMRRLFPATLSLQILAATASFVAAVTFEAAALLQGGFDGGALKLLAIAVVAVGAVVFVAGSTVLGLRRALGAFEPDPLPIIGRTVTPEQAPGLWRLLEGLAARLGALKPEAVVVGLTEGFFVSAGPAVLEPGRARVTGRILYLPLPYLALMRGDEVAAIIGHELAHYAGGDTTYSQRFLPIYAGVERSLDAVAEGHQGSLGLLGPSLRLGVFVMERFHLAVRHWSRTREFAADAAGASVTSIDASARALLRTGAVGPRIFETLQAAADAPDAAPPDLVAAALDRAIAQGLDDPAAHWQEEQAHPTDTHPPTRERVAALGRTIDADLLAAAGAVPPPQALGQLAAYFADPAGLSRAATDDFLAALRAQDAAYRAHLEATAAEVGTEERVLRANYRSRGIALAVGGGLFAVIALAITVFGVPGISPKDNSVVLAIALAFAALLGGAGALILRRGEPVTLILSPEGLKAPGLDRTIPWDAIADLDMTFNQTGILTRLLLPPEADWPQRSPGRHGIKLDAKRRIVTLPIGLPRGMKPQDFAELIGRYQMAAQARRLLAETAAGAPRSSSDPQRAEAP
;
A
#
# COMPACT_ATOMS: atom_id res chain seq x y z
N MET A 1 14.89 -3.45 10.41
CA MET A 1 16.34 -3.31 10.13
C MET A 1 17.13 -4.52 10.60
N LEU A 2 16.96 -5.00 11.85
CA LEU A 2 17.85 -6.00 12.44
C LEU A 2 17.61 -7.47 12.03
N LEU A 3 16.53 -7.77 11.31
CA LEU A 3 16.16 -9.15 10.98
C LEU A 3 17.25 -9.95 10.24
N PRO A 4 17.99 -9.41 9.24
CA PRO A 4 19.11 -10.13 8.64
C PRO A 4 20.22 -10.50 9.64
N LEU A 5 20.48 -9.62 10.62
CA LEU A 5 21.44 -9.87 11.68
C LEU A 5 20.94 -10.98 12.63
N VAL A 6 19.64 -10.97 12.95
CA VAL A 6 19.02 -12.03 13.76
C VAL A 6 19.11 -13.39 13.06
N LEU A 7 18.83 -13.45 11.75
CA LEU A 7 18.98 -14.67 10.96
C LEU A 7 20.43 -15.15 10.90
N LEU A 8 21.40 -14.24 10.78
CA LEU A 8 22.82 -14.58 10.84
C LEU A 8 23.19 -15.19 12.21
N LEU A 9 22.78 -14.57 13.31
CA LEU A 9 23.04 -15.06 14.65
C LEU A 9 22.36 -16.42 14.91
N LEU A 10 21.14 -16.59 14.40
CA LEU A 10 20.42 -17.86 14.45
C LEU A 10 21.19 -18.95 13.69
N GLY A 11 21.62 -18.68 12.46
CA GLY A 11 22.39 -19.65 11.68
C GLY A 11 23.71 -20.05 12.35
N LEU A 12 24.42 -19.11 12.98
CA LEU A 12 25.65 -19.42 13.74
C LEU A 12 25.35 -20.35 14.93
N TRP A 13 24.23 -20.15 15.61
CA TRP A 13 23.77 -21.03 16.68
C TRP A 13 23.35 -22.42 16.16
N GLU A 14 22.65 -22.48 15.03
CA GLU A 14 22.24 -23.73 14.38
C GLU A 14 23.44 -24.55 13.85
N VAL A 15 24.53 -23.91 13.41
CA VAL A 15 25.76 -24.61 12.98
C VAL A 15 26.33 -25.45 14.13
N GLN A 16 26.39 -24.88 15.33
CA GLN A 16 26.90 -25.59 16.50
C GLN A 16 25.98 -26.76 16.86
N ARG A 17 24.66 -26.52 16.92
CA ARG A 17 23.67 -27.53 17.26
C ARG A 17 23.59 -28.66 16.23
N GLY A 18 23.69 -28.34 14.93
CA GLY A 18 23.68 -29.33 13.86
C GLY A 18 24.92 -30.24 13.88
N ALA A 19 26.07 -29.72 14.28
CA ALA A 19 27.29 -30.51 14.47
C ALA A 19 27.14 -31.49 15.66
N ASP A 20 26.61 -31.02 16.79
CA ASP A 20 26.36 -31.83 17.98
C ASP A 20 25.33 -32.95 17.70
N ASP A 21 24.22 -32.61 17.02
CA ASP A 21 23.20 -33.57 16.60
C ASP A 21 23.79 -34.66 15.70
N HIS A 22 24.55 -34.27 14.67
CA HIS A 22 25.16 -35.22 13.74
C HIS A 22 26.14 -36.16 14.43
N ALA A 23 27.00 -35.64 15.32
CA ALA A 23 27.91 -36.46 16.11
C ALA A 23 27.16 -37.46 17.00
N ALA A 24 26.02 -37.06 17.57
CA ALA A 24 25.16 -37.95 18.35
C ALA A 24 24.52 -39.05 17.47
N PHE A 25 24.03 -38.73 16.28
CA PHE A 25 23.45 -39.70 15.35
C PHE A 25 24.48 -40.68 14.80
N GLU A 26 25.67 -40.22 14.43
CA GLU A 26 26.77 -41.10 13.99
C GLU A 26 27.22 -42.02 15.13
N ALA A 27 27.36 -41.50 16.35
CA ALA A 27 27.71 -42.30 17.53
C ALA A 27 26.64 -43.36 17.82
N GLU A 28 25.35 -43.02 17.71
CA GLU A 28 24.24 -43.95 17.90
C GLU A 28 24.21 -45.04 16.81
N GLN A 29 24.43 -44.67 15.56
CA GLN A 29 24.50 -45.61 14.45
C GLN A 29 25.69 -46.58 14.62
N GLN A 30 26.87 -46.08 15.00
CA GLN A 30 28.05 -46.90 15.27
C GLN A 30 27.84 -47.82 16.48
N ARG A 31 27.18 -47.32 17.53
CA ARG A 31 26.82 -48.11 18.72
C ARG A 31 25.90 -49.26 18.34
N LEU A 32 24.83 -48.99 17.59
CA LEU A 32 23.87 -50.01 17.13
C LEU A 32 24.52 -50.99 16.16
N ALA A 33 25.37 -50.54 15.25
CA ALA A 33 26.13 -51.40 14.35
C ALA A 33 27.06 -52.36 15.12
N GLY A 34 27.81 -51.84 16.10
CA GLY A 34 28.67 -52.65 16.96
C GLY A 34 27.89 -53.66 17.82
N LEU A 35 26.73 -53.25 18.35
CA LEU A 35 25.82 -54.14 19.09
C LEU A 35 25.30 -55.27 18.20
N VAL A 36 24.87 -54.98 16.96
CA VAL A 36 24.44 -55.99 15.99
C VAL A 36 25.58 -56.97 15.71
N THR A 37 26.80 -56.49 15.42
CA THR A 37 27.96 -57.37 15.16
C THR A 37 28.30 -58.27 16.36
N GLN A 38 28.23 -57.75 17.59
CA GLN A 38 28.45 -58.56 18.80
C GLN A 38 27.36 -59.60 19.02
N MET A 39 26.10 -59.26 18.72
CA MET A 39 24.98 -60.19 18.79
C MET A 39 25.07 -61.28 17.71
N GLU A 40 25.51 -60.94 16.49
CA GLU A 40 25.74 -61.91 15.41
C GLU A 40 26.88 -62.88 15.75
N ALA A 41 27.96 -62.40 16.37
CA ALA A 41 29.08 -63.25 16.78
C ALA A 41 28.72 -64.24 17.91
N ARG A 42 27.74 -63.91 18.74
CA ARG A 42 27.24 -64.76 19.84
C ARG A 42 26.05 -65.64 19.44
N ALA A 43 25.49 -65.44 18.26
CA ALA A 43 24.35 -66.22 17.78
C ALA A 43 24.78 -67.68 17.48
N PRO A 44 24.07 -68.70 18.00
CA PRO A 44 24.36 -70.10 17.70
C PRO A 44 24.20 -70.39 16.19
N ARG A 45 25.21 -71.02 15.56
CA ARG A 45 25.17 -71.39 14.13
C ARG A 45 24.08 -72.41 13.78
N ASP A 46 23.54 -73.09 14.78
CA ASP A 46 22.56 -74.18 14.64
C ASP A 46 21.09 -73.72 14.80
N GLY A 47 20.83 -72.41 14.89
CA GLY A 47 19.48 -71.84 14.98
C GLY A 47 18.73 -72.09 16.31
N ARG A 48 19.41 -72.61 17.34
CA ARG A 48 18.83 -72.86 18.66
C ARG A 48 18.55 -71.55 19.40
N PHE A 49 17.43 -71.49 20.11
CA PHE A 49 17.01 -70.33 20.90
C PHE A 49 17.95 -70.12 22.09
N ASP A 50 18.64 -68.98 22.13
CA ASP A 50 19.45 -68.54 23.28
C ASP A 50 18.71 -67.45 24.08
N PRO A 51 18.22 -67.74 25.31
CA PRO A 51 17.53 -66.78 26.16
C PRO A 51 18.42 -65.65 26.69
N ARG A 52 19.74 -65.75 26.53
CA ARG A 52 20.70 -64.71 26.93
C ARG A 52 20.87 -63.61 25.88
N LEU A 53 20.41 -63.84 24.64
CA LEU A 53 20.42 -62.85 23.58
C LEU A 53 19.15 -61.98 23.74
N GLN A 54 19.30 -60.77 24.28
CA GLN A 54 18.18 -59.86 24.53
C GLN A 54 18.46 -58.46 23.95
N PHE A 55 17.45 -57.86 23.34
CA PHE A 55 17.52 -56.49 22.81
C PHE A 55 16.25 -55.73 23.15
N ARG A 56 16.40 -54.51 23.66
CA ARG A 56 15.26 -53.64 24.00
C ARG A 56 15.00 -52.67 22.86
N TYR A 57 13.79 -52.68 22.33
CA TYR A 57 13.36 -51.84 21.23
C TYR A 57 11.95 -51.29 21.53
N GLU A 58 11.73 -49.99 21.32
CA GLU A 58 10.45 -49.29 21.61
C GLU A 58 9.84 -49.65 22.97
N GLY A 59 10.67 -49.70 24.01
CA GLY A 59 10.21 -49.98 25.38
C GLY A 59 9.97 -51.44 25.71
N ARG A 60 10.06 -52.38 24.75
CA ARG A 60 9.92 -53.84 24.96
C ARG A 60 11.21 -54.61 24.77
N THR A 61 11.37 -55.72 25.49
CA THR A 61 12.55 -56.59 25.43
C THR A 61 12.26 -57.81 24.57
N TYR A 62 13.02 -57.99 23.51
CA TYR A 62 12.96 -59.11 22.59
C TYR A 62 14.09 -60.09 22.91
N GLY A 63 13.87 -61.40 22.75
CA GLY A 63 14.83 -62.45 23.08
C GLY A 63 15.11 -63.40 21.90
N GLY A 64 16.30 -64.02 21.89
CA GLY A 64 16.70 -65.00 20.88
C GLY A 64 16.83 -64.42 19.46
N PRO A 65 16.50 -65.17 18.39
CA PRO A 65 16.65 -64.71 17.00
C PRO A 65 15.90 -63.40 16.68
N LEU A 66 14.72 -63.19 17.29
CA LEU A 66 13.91 -61.98 17.10
C LEU A 66 14.58 -60.72 17.68
N ALA A 67 15.42 -60.88 18.71
CA ALA A 67 16.20 -59.77 19.25
C ALA A 67 17.24 -59.26 18.24
N LEU A 68 17.83 -60.18 17.47
CA LEU A 68 18.80 -59.84 16.43
C LEU A 68 18.12 -59.13 15.24
N ASP A 69 16.95 -59.59 14.82
CA ASP A 69 16.20 -58.92 13.74
C ASP A 69 15.73 -57.51 14.16
N LYS A 70 15.26 -57.34 15.41
CA LYS A 70 14.93 -56.01 15.93
C LYS A 70 16.14 -55.11 16.11
N ALA A 71 17.31 -55.65 16.43
CA ALA A 71 18.56 -54.88 16.46
C ALA A 71 18.99 -54.42 15.05
N ARG A 72 18.79 -55.26 14.02
CA ARG A 72 19.04 -54.88 12.61
C ARG A 72 18.07 -53.81 12.13
N GLU A 73 16.79 -53.94 12.45
CA GLU A 73 15.76 -52.94 12.14
C GLU A 73 16.10 -51.58 12.78
N ALA A 74 16.47 -51.58 14.06
CA ALA A 74 16.91 -50.37 14.78
C ALA A 74 18.16 -49.73 14.14
N ARG A 75 19.14 -50.54 13.71
CA ARG A 75 20.34 -50.06 13.01
C ARG A 75 19.98 -49.43 11.66
N ASP A 76 19.10 -50.06 10.90
CA ASP A 76 18.73 -49.60 9.56
C ASP A 76 17.87 -48.32 9.63
N GLU A 77 16.99 -48.21 10.64
CA GLU A 77 16.24 -46.98 10.95
C GLU A 77 17.19 -45.85 11.40
N ALA A 78 18.12 -46.13 12.31
CA ALA A 78 19.14 -45.16 12.72
C ALA A 78 20.00 -44.72 11.52
N GLY A 79 20.34 -45.62 10.60
CA GLY A 79 21.07 -45.30 9.37
C GLY A 79 20.24 -44.53 8.33
N PHE A 80 18.91 -44.70 8.29
CA PHE A 80 18.01 -43.87 7.49
C PHE A 80 17.89 -42.47 8.09
N LEU A 81 17.68 -42.37 9.40
CA LEU A 81 17.62 -41.10 10.13
C LEU A 81 18.94 -40.33 10.03
N ALA A 82 20.09 -40.98 10.20
CA ALA A 82 21.40 -40.34 10.01
C ALA A 82 21.54 -39.71 8.61
N ARG A 83 21.16 -40.44 7.56
CA ARG A 83 21.15 -39.93 6.17
C ARG A 83 20.16 -38.79 5.93
N LEU A 84 18.98 -38.86 6.53
CA LEU A 84 18.00 -37.78 6.46
C LEU A 84 18.49 -36.53 7.22
N MET A 85 19.22 -36.74 8.32
CA MET A 85 19.79 -35.69 9.17
C MET A 85 21.08 -35.08 8.62
N ASP A 86 21.68 -35.62 7.55
CA ASP A 86 22.77 -34.95 6.82
C ASP A 86 22.36 -33.55 6.33
N TRP A 87 21.07 -33.34 6.06
CA TRP A 87 20.53 -32.04 5.69
C TRP A 87 20.66 -31.01 6.82
N ARG A 88 20.60 -31.43 8.10
CA ARG A 88 20.84 -30.54 9.27
C ARG A 88 22.27 -30.03 9.35
N ARG A 89 23.22 -30.65 8.64
CA ARG A 89 24.59 -30.13 8.50
C ARG A 89 24.70 -29.08 7.38
N VAL A 90 23.92 -29.25 6.31
CA VAL A 90 24.01 -28.39 5.11
C VAL A 90 23.15 -27.12 5.23
N LEU A 91 22.04 -27.17 5.97
CA LEU A 91 21.12 -26.04 6.12
C LEU A 91 21.72 -24.85 6.90
N PRO A 92 22.38 -25.02 8.07
CA PRO A 92 22.86 -23.87 8.85
C PRO A 92 23.89 -22.98 8.13
N PRO A 93 24.86 -23.50 7.34
CA PRO A 93 25.70 -22.68 6.48
C PRO A 93 24.92 -21.82 5.48
N VAL A 94 23.78 -22.31 4.96
CA VAL A 94 22.89 -21.53 4.08
C VAL A 94 22.19 -20.42 4.86
N VAL A 95 21.77 -20.67 6.10
CA VAL A 95 21.20 -19.66 7.00
C VAL A 95 22.21 -18.54 7.25
N VAL A 96 23.44 -18.89 7.59
CA VAL A 96 24.56 -17.94 7.82
C VAL A 96 24.86 -17.15 6.55
N ALA A 97 25.05 -17.82 5.40
CA ALA A 97 25.38 -17.15 4.14
C ALA A 97 24.28 -16.19 3.69
N GLY A 98 23.01 -16.62 3.74
CA GLY A 98 21.87 -15.79 3.38
C GLY A 98 21.67 -14.61 4.34
N GLY A 99 21.79 -14.84 5.64
CA GLY A 99 21.71 -13.81 6.67
C GLY A 99 22.84 -12.78 6.55
N ALA A 100 24.09 -13.24 6.37
CA ALA A 100 25.25 -12.38 6.17
C ALA A 100 25.15 -11.54 4.89
N LEU A 101 24.75 -12.15 3.77
CA LEU A 101 24.54 -11.44 2.51
C LEU A 101 23.45 -10.37 2.66
N ALA A 102 22.30 -10.72 3.23
CA ALA A 102 21.21 -9.77 3.47
C ALA A 102 21.64 -8.63 4.40
N ALA A 103 22.41 -8.91 5.46
CA ALA A 103 22.94 -7.90 6.37
C ALA A 103 23.96 -6.97 5.69
N ALA A 104 24.90 -7.53 4.93
CA ALA A 104 25.91 -6.79 4.19
C ALA A 104 25.29 -5.86 3.14
N LEU A 105 24.31 -6.34 2.37
CA LEU A 105 23.56 -5.53 1.41
C LEU A 105 22.77 -4.42 2.11
N SER A 106 22.18 -4.71 3.27
CA SER A 106 21.48 -3.68 4.08
C SER A 106 22.44 -2.57 4.52
N LEU A 107 23.62 -2.94 5.02
CA LEU A 107 24.64 -1.98 5.44
C LEU A 107 25.18 -1.16 4.27
N LEU A 108 25.44 -1.82 3.13
CA LEU A 108 25.88 -1.17 1.90
C LEU A 108 24.87 -0.13 1.43
N VAL A 109 23.58 -0.46 1.43
CA VAL A 109 22.50 0.48 1.07
C VAL A 109 22.46 1.67 2.03
N LEU A 110 22.56 1.45 3.35
CA LEU A 110 22.57 2.53 4.33
C LEU A 110 23.76 3.48 4.13
N LEU A 111 24.96 2.93 3.94
CA LEU A 111 26.17 3.71 3.71
C LEU A 111 26.11 4.45 2.37
N ALA A 112 25.72 3.77 1.29
CA ALA A 112 25.58 4.37 -0.03
C ALA A 112 24.53 5.49 -0.02
N GLY A 113 23.35 5.26 0.57
CA GLY A 113 22.31 6.28 0.71
C GLY A 113 22.78 7.50 1.51
N ALA A 114 23.50 7.28 2.62
CA ALA A 114 24.07 8.36 3.42
C ALA A 114 25.14 9.17 2.67
N VAL A 115 26.05 8.49 1.95
CA VAL A 115 27.11 9.13 1.17
C VAL A 115 26.53 9.88 -0.03
N LEU A 116 25.66 9.24 -0.81
CA LEU A 116 25.01 9.85 -1.98
C LEU A 116 24.14 11.05 -1.58
N GLY A 117 23.41 10.97 -0.46
CA GLY A 117 22.65 12.11 0.06
C GLY A 117 23.55 13.27 0.48
N ARG A 118 24.70 13.00 1.12
CA ARG A 118 25.67 14.05 1.49
C ARG A 118 26.32 14.69 0.26
N LEU A 119 26.78 13.88 -0.69
CA LEU A 119 27.37 14.36 -1.95
C LEU A 119 26.33 15.11 -2.78
N GLY A 120 25.10 14.62 -2.80
CA GLY A 120 23.97 15.25 -3.48
C GLY A 120 23.64 16.62 -2.91
N ARG A 121 23.76 16.84 -1.59
CA ARG A 121 23.65 18.19 -1.00
C ARG A 121 24.78 19.13 -1.42
N ALA A 122 26.00 18.60 -1.59
CA ALA A 122 27.15 19.42 -1.98
C ALA A 122 27.18 19.76 -3.48
N SER A 123 26.60 18.93 -4.33
CA SER A 123 26.55 19.14 -5.78
C SER A 123 25.29 18.58 -6.41
N ARG A 124 24.58 19.43 -7.13
CA ARG A 124 23.41 19.07 -7.93
C ARG A 124 23.70 17.95 -8.96
N ASP A 125 24.85 18.02 -9.62
CA ASP A 125 25.24 16.97 -10.57
C ASP A 125 25.48 15.63 -9.87
N ALA A 126 26.06 15.66 -8.66
CA ALA A 126 26.21 14.48 -7.84
C ALA A 126 24.85 13.93 -7.37
N LEU A 127 23.87 14.79 -7.13
CA LEU A 127 22.49 14.41 -6.81
C LEU A 127 21.83 13.66 -7.97
N VAL A 128 21.86 14.23 -9.19
CA VAL A 128 21.28 13.60 -10.39
C VAL A 128 21.98 12.27 -10.71
N ARG A 129 23.32 12.24 -10.69
CA ARG A 129 24.08 11.00 -10.94
C ARG A 129 23.84 9.96 -9.85
N GLY A 130 23.84 10.37 -8.59
CA GLY A 130 23.63 9.51 -7.44
C GLY A 130 22.24 8.88 -7.44
N PHE A 131 21.21 9.66 -7.79
CA PHE A 131 19.85 9.16 -7.92
C PHE A 131 19.70 8.23 -9.12
N SER A 132 20.32 8.54 -10.26
CA SER A 132 20.32 7.64 -11.43
C SER A 132 20.97 6.29 -11.11
N LEU A 133 22.10 6.31 -10.40
CA LEU A 133 22.79 5.11 -9.90
C LEU A 133 21.89 4.31 -8.95
N MET A 134 21.26 5.01 -7.99
CA MET A 134 20.32 4.42 -7.05
C MET A 134 19.16 3.77 -7.81
N ARG A 135 18.46 4.49 -8.69
CA ARG A 135 17.33 3.96 -9.47
C ARG A 135 17.70 2.68 -10.24
N ARG A 136 18.93 2.59 -10.76
CA ARG A 136 19.42 1.41 -11.49
C ARG A 136 19.77 0.23 -10.60
N LEU A 137 20.48 0.46 -9.49
CA LEU A 137 21.06 -0.61 -8.67
C LEU A 137 20.17 -1.04 -7.51
N PHE A 138 19.38 -0.11 -6.98
CA PHE A 138 18.55 -0.30 -5.80
C PHE A 138 17.53 -1.45 -5.95
N PRO A 139 16.82 -1.61 -7.08
CA PRO A 139 15.86 -2.70 -7.24
C PRO A 139 16.51 -4.08 -7.17
N ALA A 140 17.66 -4.23 -7.83
CA ALA A 140 18.40 -5.49 -7.87
C ALA A 140 18.99 -5.80 -6.48
N THR A 141 19.51 -4.77 -5.79
CA THR A 141 20.08 -4.90 -4.45
C THR A 141 19.03 -5.33 -3.42
N LEU A 142 17.85 -4.69 -3.43
CA LEU A 142 16.74 -5.08 -2.55
C LEU A 142 16.19 -6.47 -2.90
N SER A 143 16.07 -6.79 -4.18
CA SER A 143 15.63 -8.13 -4.61
C SER A 143 16.57 -9.22 -4.12
N LEU A 144 17.89 -9.02 -4.26
CA LEU A 144 18.89 -9.96 -3.79
C LEU A 144 18.87 -10.08 -2.25
N GLN A 145 18.69 -8.96 -1.54
CA GLN A 145 18.55 -8.95 -0.08
C GLN A 145 17.31 -9.73 0.38
N ILE A 146 16.16 -9.53 -0.26
CA ILE A 146 14.90 -10.23 0.04
C ILE A 146 15.05 -11.73 -0.20
N LEU A 147 15.63 -12.13 -1.34
CA LEU A 147 15.84 -13.53 -1.68
C LEU A 147 16.84 -14.20 -0.71
N ALA A 148 17.91 -13.50 -0.33
CA ALA A 148 18.89 -14.00 0.63
C ALA A 148 18.28 -14.17 2.04
N ALA A 149 17.49 -13.21 2.51
CA ALA A 149 16.78 -13.31 3.79
C ALA A 149 15.72 -14.42 3.76
N THR A 150 15.01 -14.58 2.64
CA THR A 150 14.01 -15.64 2.45
C THR A 150 14.66 -17.02 2.45
N ALA A 151 15.76 -17.21 1.71
CA ALA A 151 16.51 -18.46 1.69
C ALA A 151 17.03 -18.82 3.09
N SER A 152 17.57 -17.84 3.82
CA SER A 152 18.04 -18.01 5.19
C SER A 152 16.91 -18.43 6.13
N PHE A 153 15.74 -17.78 6.07
CA PHE A 153 14.59 -18.14 6.89
C PHE A 153 14.02 -19.52 6.55
N VAL A 154 13.87 -19.85 5.26
CA VAL A 154 13.38 -21.17 4.83
C VAL A 154 14.32 -22.26 5.31
N ALA A 155 15.64 -22.06 5.20
CA ALA A 155 16.63 -23.00 5.70
C ALA A 155 16.55 -23.17 7.22
N ALA A 156 16.40 -22.09 8.00
CA ALA A 156 16.26 -22.15 9.46
C ALA A 156 14.97 -22.87 9.89
N VAL A 157 13.83 -22.56 9.27
CA VAL A 157 12.56 -23.23 9.56
C VAL A 157 12.61 -24.72 9.17
N THR A 158 13.25 -25.04 8.05
CA THR A 158 13.44 -26.43 7.62
C THR A 158 14.34 -27.19 8.59
N PHE A 159 15.40 -26.54 9.10
CA PHE A 159 16.25 -27.08 10.14
C PHE A 159 15.45 -27.40 11.40
N GLU A 160 14.63 -26.47 11.91
CA GLU A 160 13.80 -26.73 13.10
C GLU A 160 12.72 -27.81 12.85
N ALA A 161 12.08 -27.81 11.68
CA ALA A 161 11.10 -28.82 11.31
C ALA A 161 11.67 -30.25 11.27
N ALA A 162 12.95 -30.40 10.88
CA ALA A 162 13.63 -31.69 10.87
C ALA A 162 13.85 -32.26 12.29
N ALA A 163 13.99 -31.42 13.33
CA ALA A 163 14.13 -31.88 14.71
C ALA A 163 12.82 -32.51 15.23
N LEU A 164 11.68 -31.96 14.83
CA LEU A 164 10.37 -32.44 15.25
C LEU A 164 10.03 -33.84 14.72
N LEU A 165 10.67 -34.27 13.63
CA LEU A 165 10.54 -35.62 13.10
C LEU A 165 11.28 -36.68 13.94
N GLN A 166 12.16 -36.29 14.86
CA GLN A 166 12.98 -37.20 15.68
C GLN A 166 12.24 -37.71 16.94
N GLY A 167 11.32 -36.91 17.50
CA GLY A 167 10.64 -37.21 18.77
C GLY A 167 9.44 -38.17 18.66
N GLY A 168 9.19 -38.73 17.47
CA GLY A 168 7.98 -39.49 17.15
C GLY A 168 6.80 -38.59 16.76
N PHE A 169 5.82 -39.17 16.05
CA PHE A 169 4.63 -38.46 15.60
C PHE A 169 3.59 -38.33 16.72
N ASP A 170 3.87 -37.48 17.71
CA ASP A 170 2.83 -37.04 18.62
C ASP A 170 1.89 -36.02 17.93
N GLY A 171 0.67 -35.83 18.44
CA GLY A 171 -0.30 -34.91 17.84
C GLY A 171 0.11 -33.43 17.88
N GLY A 172 1.17 -33.08 18.62
CA GLY A 172 1.73 -31.73 18.72
C GLY A 172 2.72 -31.44 17.60
N ALA A 173 3.66 -32.36 17.35
CA ALA A 173 4.67 -32.27 16.30
C ALA A 173 4.05 -32.13 14.91
N LEU A 174 2.98 -32.87 14.62
CA LEU A 174 2.27 -32.78 13.33
C LEU A 174 1.63 -31.40 13.11
N LYS A 175 1.13 -30.75 14.16
CA LYS A 175 0.57 -29.39 14.08
C LYS A 175 1.66 -28.36 13.82
N LEU A 176 2.81 -28.48 14.50
CA LEU A 176 3.96 -27.59 14.30
C LEU A 176 4.56 -27.72 12.90
N LEU A 177 4.64 -28.93 12.35
CA LEU A 177 5.09 -29.17 10.98
C LEU A 177 4.14 -28.54 9.95
N ALA A 178 2.83 -28.67 10.16
CA ALA A 178 1.83 -28.03 9.30
C ALA A 178 1.95 -26.49 9.34
N ILE A 179 2.17 -25.91 10.53
CA ILE A 179 2.42 -24.47 10.69
C ILE A 179 3.70 -24.05 9.96
N ALA A 180 4.79 -24.83 10.07
CA ALA A 180 6.06 -24.54 9.41
C ALA A 180 5.92 -24.52 7.88
N VAL A 181 5.22 -25.49 7.29
CA VAL A 181 4.97 -25.52 5.83
C VAL A 181 4.14 -24.32 5.39
N VAL A 182 3.09 -23.96 6.13
CA VAL A 182 2.27 -22.78 5.84
C VAL A 182 3.10 -21.50 5.95
N ALA A 183 3.93 -21.37 6.98
CA ALA A 183 4.81 -20.23 7.18
C ALA A 183 5.84 -20.08 6.04
N VAL A 184 6.50 -21.18 5.64
CA VAL A 184 7.43 -21.21 4.51
C VAL A 184 6.72 -20.82 3.21
N GLY A 185 5.58 -21.44 2.92
CA GLY A 185 4.78 -21.14 1.72
C GLY A 185 4.34 -19.68 1.65
N ALA A 186 3.88 -19.12 2.78
CA ALA A 186 3.50 -17.71 2.88
C ALA A 186 4.70 -16.79 2.63
N VAL A 187 5.86 -17.04 3.27
CA VAL A 187 7.05 -16.20 3.11
C VAL A 187 7.58 -16.23 1.67
N VAL A 188 7.63 -17.41 1.03
CA VAL A 188 8.05 -17.54 -0.37
C VAL A 188 7.10 -16.81 -1.31
N PHE A 189 5.79 -16.97 -1.10
CA PHE A 189 4.78 -16.28 -1.91
C PHE A 189 4.89 -14.76 -1.80
N VAL A 190 4.99 -14.24 -0.58
CA VAL A 190 5.13 -12.80 -0.33
C VAL A 190 6.46 -12.28 -0.88
N ALA A 191 7.58 -12.99 -0.67
CA ALA A 191 8.87 -12.60 -1.26
C ALA A 191 8.82 -12.54 -2.79
N GLY A 192 8.21 -13.54 -3.43
CA GLY A 192 8.03 -13.58 -4.88
C GLY A 192 7.15 -12.45 -5.41
N SER A 193 6.02 -12.16 -4.75
CA SER A 193 5.13 -11.07 -5.14
C SER A 193 5.79 -9.70 -4.97
N THR A 194 6.56 -9.48 -3.90
CA THR A 194 7.29 -8.23 -3.66
C THR A 194 8.42 -8.02 -4.66
N VAL A 195 9.22 -9.04 -4.98
CA VAL A 195 10.27 -8.92 -6.01
C VAL A 195 9.65 -8.57 -7.36
N LEU A 196 8.52 -9.20 -7.70
CA LEU A 196 7.81 -8.92 -8.94
C LEU A 196 7.14 -7.53 -8.95
N GLY A 197 6.57 -7.12 -7.82
CA GLY A 197 6.01 -5.78 -7.60
C GLY A 197 7.06 -4.69 -7.74
N LEU A 198 8.24 -4.87 -7.15
CA LEU A 198 9.37 -3.94 -7.24
C LEU A 198 9.84 -3.77 -8.70
N ARG A 199 9.91 -4.87 -9.48
CA ARG A 199 10.25 -4.79 -10.91
C ARG A 199 9.20 -4.04 -11.73
N ARG A 200 7.91 -4.19 -11.40
CA ARG A 200 6.82 -3.48 -12.10
C ARG A 200 6.78 -2.00 -11.73
N ALA A 201 6.85 -1.68 -10.44
CA ALA A 201 6.85 -0.30 -9.94
C ALA A 201 8.01 0.52 -10.50
N LEU A 202 9.18 -0.10 -10.71
CA LEU A 202 10.35 0.60 -11.26
C LEU A 202 10.46 0.54 -12.79
N GLY A 203 9.64 -0.29 -13.44
CA GLY A 203 9.53 -0.39 -14.90
C GLY A 203 8.41 0.45 -15.48
N ALA A 204 7.37 0.75 -14.71
CA ALA A 204 6.26 1.61 -15.10
C ALA A 204 6.60 3.08 -14.81
N PHE A 205 7.43 3.68 -15.67
CA PHE A 205 7.68 5.12 -15.65
C PHE A 205 7.29 5.73 -16.99
N GLU A 206 6.00 5.93 -17.16
CA GLU A 206 5.49 6.92 -18.08
C GLU A 206 4.75 7.94 -17.19
N PRO A 207 5.24 9.19 -17.08
CA PRO A 207 4.56 10.21 -16.30
C PRO A 207 3.15 10.36 -16.87
N ASP A 208 2.13 10.20 -16.03
CA ASP A 208 0.77 10.55 -16.43
C ASP A 208 0.78 12.02 -16.88
N PRO A 209 0.17 12.34 -18.04
CA PRO A 209 0.14 13.71 -18.52
C PRO A 209 -0.50 14.64 -17.48
N LEU A 210 0.11 15.78 -17.21
CA LEU A 210 -0.41 16.76 -16.26
C LEU A 210 -1.76 17.30 -16.78
N PRO A 211 -2.89 17.08 -16.08
CA PRO A 211 -4.15 17.72 -16.45
C PRO A 211 -4.07 19.21 -16.11
N ILE A 212 -4.42 20.09 -17.06
CA ILE A 212 -4.44 21.54 -16.87
C ILE A 212 -5.78 22.07 -17.38
N ILE A 213 -6.54 22.79 -16.54
CA ILE A 213 -7.74 23.49 -17.00
C ILE A 213 -7.32 24.81 -17.63
N GLY A 214 -7.45 24.89 -18.95
CA GLY A 214 -7.05 26.09 -19.68
C GLY A 214 -6.94 25.87 -21.19
N ARG A 215 -6.51 26.93 -21.87
CA ARG A 215 -6.44 27.00 -23.33
C ARG A 215 -5.10 27.55 -23.79
N THR A 216 -4.59 27.01 -24.89
CA THR A 216 -3.41 27.58 -25.54
C THR A 216 -3.72 28.92 -26.17
N VAL A 217 -2.83 29.90 -26.03
CA VAL A 217 -2.95 31.21 -26.69
C VAL A 217 -1.86 31.39 -27.74
N THR A 218 -2.25 31.77 -28.96
CA THR A 218 -1.30 32.01 -30.07
C THR A 218 -0.70 33.42 -30.01
N PRO A 219 0.41 33.69 -30.73
CA PRO A 219 0.96 35.03 -30.89
C PRO A 219 -0.03 36.07 -31.40
N GLU A 220 -0.99 35.67 -32.24
CA GLU A 220 -2.02 36.56 -32.79
C GLU A 220 -3.09 36.90 -31.75
N GLN A 221 -3.41 35.95 -30.87
CA GLN A 221 -4.39 36.13 -29.79
C GLN A 221 -3.82 36.94 -28.62
N ALA A 222 -2.52 36.83 -28.36
CA ALA A 222 -1.85 37.47 -27.22
C ALA A 222 -0.55 38.21 -27.60
N PRO A 223 -0.57 39.15 -28.56
CA PRO A 223 0.64 39.72 -29.13
C PRO A 223 1.48 40.49 -28.10
N GLY A 224 0.83 41.17 -27.15
CA GLY A 224 1.51 41.88 -26.08
C GLY A 224 2.18 40.94 -25.08
N LEU A 225 1.51 39.84 -24.73
CA LEU A 225 2.05 38.80 -23.87
C LEU A 225 3.27 38.12 -24.51
N TRP A 226 3.18 37.72 -25.77
CA TRP A 226 4.30 37.07 -26.46
C TRP A 226 5.51 38.02 -26.57
N ARG A 227 5.32 39.31 -26.89
CA ARG A 227 6.43 40.29 -26.85
C ARG A 227 7.05 40.41 -25.46
N LEU A 228 6.25 40.41 -24.40
CA LEU A 228 6.76 40.43 -23.02
C LEU A 228 7.60 39.18 -22.75
N LEU A 229 7.08 37.99 -23.08
CA LEU A 229 7.78 36.71 -22.89
C LEU A 229 9.11 36.66 -23.65
N GLU A 230 9.12 37.11 -24.91
CA GLU A 230 10.33 37.17 -25.72
C GLU A 230 11.37 38.14 -25.15
N GLY A 231 10.93 39.32 -24.70
CA GLY A 231 11.80 40.32 -24.09
C GLY A 231 12.41 39.83 -22.77
N LEU A 232 11.61 39.21 -21.91
CA LEU A 232 12.08 38.64 -20.64
C LEU A 232 13.03 37.46 -20.88
N ALA A 233 12.66 36.52 -21.75
CA ALA A 233 13.51 35.37 -22.07
C ALA A 233 14.86 35.80 -22.66
N ALA A 234 14.88 36.81 -23.54
CA ALA A 234 16.10 37.35 -24.11
C ALA A 234 17.02 37.98 -23.04
N ARG A 235 16.45 38.74 -22.10
CA ARG A 235 17.21 39.38 -21.01
C ARG A 235 17.76 38.35 -20.00
N LEU A 236 17.03 37.26 -19.78
CA LEU A 236 17.44 36.18 -18.87
C LEU A 236 18.36 35.13 -19.52
N GLY A 237 18.46 35.12 -20.86
CA GLY A 237 19.08 34.00 -21.57
C GLY A 237 18.33 32.68 -21.37
N ALA A 238 17.03 32.75 -21.12
CA ALA A 238 16.16 31.59 -20.89
C ALA A 238 15.61 31.02 -22.19
N LEU A 239 15.30 29.71 -22.21
CA LEU A 239 14.55 29.13 -23.32
C LEU A 239 13.10 29.63 -23.29
N LYS A 240 12.56 29.95 -24.47
CA LYS A 240 11.15 30.34 -24.61
C LYS A 240 10.21 29.15 -24.33
N PRO A 241 9.03 29.40 -23.74
CA PRO A 241 7.97 28.39 -23.71
C PRO A 241 7.56 28.03 -25.16
N GLU A 242 7.25 26.75 -25.37
CA GLU A 242 6.73 26.24 -26.65
C GLU A 242 5.20 26.34 -26.70
N ALA A 243 4.56 26.29 -25.53
CA ALA A 243 3.13 26.51 -25.37
C ALA A 243 2.86 27.46 -24.20
N VAL A 244 1.97 28.42 -24.41
CA VAL A 244 1.45 29.29 -23.35
C VAL A 244 -0.01 28.94 -23.15
N VAL A 245 -0.37 28.57 -21.93
CA VAL A 245 -1.71 28.17 -21.53
C VAL A 245 -2.25 29.22 -20.57
N VAL A 246 -3.49 29.66 -20.79
CA VAL A 246 -4.20 30.56 -19.88
C VAL A 246 -5.42 29.86 -19.30
N GLY A 247 -5.75 30.16 -18.05
CA GLY A 247 -6.92 29.60 -17.38
C GLY A 247 -7.33 30.45 -16.18
N LEU A 248 -8.19 29.90 -15.34
CA LEU A 248 -8.73 30.59 -14.16
C LEU A 248 -8.17 30.06 -12.83
N THR A 249 -7.67 28.82 -12.83
CA THR A 249 -7.24 28.07 -11.64
C THR A 249 -5.75 28.27 -11.39
N GLU A 250 -5.24 27.74 -10.28
CA GLU A 250 -3.81 27.67 -9.95
C GLU A 250 -3.06 29.02 -9.90
N GLY A 251 -1.77 28.96 -9.53
CA GLY A 251 -0.83 30.06 -9.65
C GLY A 251 -0.13 30.07 -11.02
N PHE A 252 0.80 30.99 -11.21
CA PHE A 252 1.73 30.93 -12.35
C PHE A 252 2.63 29.70 -12.17
N PHE A 253 2.84 28.93 -13.24
CA PHE A 253 3.80 27.82 -13.18
C PHE A 253 4.37 27.49 -14.56
N VAL A 254 5.50 26.79 -14.54
CA VAL A 254 6.08 26.15 -15.72
C VAL A 254 6.15 24.64 -15.56
N SER A 255 5.91 23.94 -16.67
CA SER A 255 6.03 22.48 -16.70
C SER A 255 6.74 22.03 -17.97
N ALA A 256 7.51 20.96 -17.85
CA ALA A 256 8.17 20.31 -18.97
C ALA A 256 7.73 18.85 -19.04
N GLY A 257 6.93 18.53 -20.04
CA GLY A 257 6.36 17.19 -20.19
C GLY A 257 5.05 17.19 -20.95
N PRO A 258 4.45 16.01 -21.17
CA PRO A 258 3.11 15.92 -21.71
C PRO A 258 2.09 16.49 -20.70
N ALA A 259 1.21 17.37 -21.19
CA ALA A 259 0.04 17.85 -20.47
C ALA A 259 -1.21 17.62 -21.33
N VAL A 260 -2.35 17.51 -20.66
CA VAL A 260 -3.66 17.41 -21.29
C VAL A 260 -4.50 18.58 -20.83
N LEU A 261 -4.96 19.39 -21.78
CA LEU A 261 -5.81 20.54 -21.49
C LEU A 261 -7.27 20.09 -21.37
N GLU A 262 -7.90 20.42 -20.26
CA GLU A 262 -9.34 20.20 -20.04
C GLU A 262 -10.11 21.51 -20.25
N PRO A 263 -11.34 21.47 -20.80
CA PRO A 263 -12.16 20.28 -21.13
C PRO A 263 -11.89 19.66 -22.52
N GLY A 264 -11.05 20.27 -23.35
CA GLY A 264 -10.87 19.88 -24.77
C GLY A 264 -10.02 18.62 -25.00
N ARG A 265 -9.41 18.05 -23.96
CA ARG A 265 -8.42 16.96 -23.99
C ARG A 265 -7.27 17.16 -24.98
N ALA A 266 -6.93 18.42 -25.26
CA ALA A 266 -5.86 18.75 -26.20
C ALA A 266 -4.51 18.39 -25.56
N ARG A 267 -3.70 17.59 -26.26
CA ARG A 267 -2.37 17.23 -25.80
C ARG A 267 -1.38 18.35 -26.12
N VAL A 268 -0.69 18.82 -25.09
CA VAL A 268 0.39 19.80 -25.20
C VAL A 268 1.68 19.13 -24.73
N THR A 269 2.77 19.37 -25.42
CA THR A 269 4.09 18.83 -25.07
C THR A 269 5.12 19.94 -25.10
N GLY A 270 6.27 19.69 -24.48
CA GLY A 270 7.38 20.64 -24.45
C GLY A 270 7.37 21.52 -23.21
N ARG A 271 7.87 22.76 -23.37
CA ARG A 271 7.94 23.77 -22.30
C ARG A 271 6.63 24.54 -22.24
N ILE A 272 5.85 24.32 -21.20
CA ILE A 272 4.53 24.92 -20.99
C ILE A 272 4.67 26.03 -19.96
N LEU A 273 4.13 27.21 -20.25
CA LEU A 273 3.94 28.29 -19.27
C LEU A 273 2.44 28.45 -19.04
N TYR A 274 2.00 28.30 -17.80
CA TYR A 274 0.62 28.55 -17.40
C TYR A 274 0.47 29.93 -16.76
N LEU A 275 -0.55 30.67 -17.19
CA LEU A 275 -0.83 32.03 -16.74
C LEU A 275 -2.29 32.17 -16.31
N PRO A 276 -2.58 32.32 -15.02
CA PRO A 276 -3.94 32.50 -14.55
C PRO A 276 -4.45 33.93 -14.83
N LEU A 277 -5.54 34.04 -15.60
CA LEU A 277 -6.16 35.31 -15.99
C LEU A 277 -6.54 36.20 -14.79
N PRO A 278 -7.10 35.68 -13.68
CA PRO A 278 -7.41 36.51 -12.52
C PRO A 278 -6.19 37.22 -11.93
N TYR A 279 -5.04 36.56 -11.82
CA TYR A 279 -3.83 37.24 -11.35
C TYR A 279 -3.33 38.27 -12.36
N LEU A 280 -3.39 37.98 -13.67
CA LEU A 280 -3.07 38.96 -14.71
C LEU A 280 -3.98 40.20 -14.66
N ALA A 281 -5.17 40.11 -14.06
CA ALA A 281 -6.12 41.23 -13.89
C ALA A 281 -5.97 41.96 -12.55
N LEU A 282 -5.48 41.28 -11.49
CA LEU A 282 -5.43 41.82 -10.12
C LEU A 282 -4.02 42.28 -9.70
N MET A 283 -2.99 41.91 -10.45
CA MET A 283 -1.59 42.27 -10.21
C MET A 283 -1.11 43.33 -11.20
N ARG A 284 -0.17 44.18 -10.79
CA ARG A 284 0.45 45.19 -11.65
C ARG A 284 1.34 44.53 -12.70
N GLY A 285 1.52 45.21 -13.83
CA GLY A 285 2.36 44.69 -14.92
C GLY A 285 3.81 44.41 -14.54
N ASP A 286 4.40 45.17 -13.59
CA ASP A 286 5.75 44.92 -13.08
C ASP A 286 5.82 43.71 -12.14
N GLU A 287 4.76 43.43 -11.39
CA GLU A 287 4.64 42.22 -10.56
C GLU A 287 4.46 40.98 -11.43
N VAL A 288 3.58 41.05 -12.43
CA VAL A 288 3.37 39.98 -13.42
C VAL A 288 4.67 39.69 -14.16
N ALA A 289 5.40 40.72 -14.60
CA ALA A 289 6.69 40.54 -15.27
C ALA A 289 7.75 39.93 -14.34
N ALA A 290 7.72 40.23 -13.04
CA ALA A 290 8.62 39.63 -12.05
C ALA A 290 8.35 38.13 -11.89
N ILE A 291 7.07 37.74 -11.78
CA ILE A 291 6.66 36.34 -11.68
C ILE A 291 6.98 35.58 -12.97
N ILE A 292 6.64 36.13 -14.14
CA ILE A 292 7.00 35.52 -15.42
C ILE A 292 8.53 35.39 -15.56
N GLY A 293 9.29 36.39 -15.12
CA GLY A 293 10.75 36.33 -15.09
C GLY A 293 11.27 35.20 -14.19
N HIS A 294 10.66 35.01 -13.01
CA HIS A 294 10.92 33.88 -12.13
C HIS A 294 10.60 32.55 -12.83
N GLU A 295 9.42 32.41 -13.43
CA GLU A 295 9.01 31.18 -14.14
C GLU A 295 9.96 30.84 -15.30
N LEU A 296 10.36 31.84 -16.08
CA LEU A 296 11.33 31.66 -17.18
C LEU A 296 12.74 31.32 -16.68
N ALA A 297 13.11 31.72 -15.47
CA ALA A 297 14.41 31.35 -14.90
C ALA A 297 14.56 29.83 -14.73
N HIS A 298 13.45 29.10 -14.51
CA HIS A 298 13.45 27.63 -14.50
C HIS A 298 13.76 27.01 -15.87
N TYR A 299 13.65 27.79 -16.96
CA TYR A 299 14.08 27.43 -18.31
C TYR A 299 15.47 27.94 -18.70
N ALA A 300 16.21 28.57 -17.78
CA ALA A 300 17.56 29.08 -18.03
C ALA A 300 18.66 28.08 -17.59
N GLY A 301 19.74 27.95 -18.38
CA GLY A 301 20.98 27.30 -17.97
C GLY A 301 20.89 25.85 -17.46
N GLY A 302 21.70 25.52 -16.44
CA GLY A 302 21.83 24.19 -15.83
C GLY A 302 20.57 23.68 -15.12
N ASP A 303 19.51 24.49 -15.05
CA ASP A 303 18.23 24.14 -14.44
C ASP A 303 17.37 23.22 -15.29
N THR A 304 17.50 23.27 -16.61
CA THR A 304 16.70 22.47 -17.55
C THR A 304 16.83 20.96 -17.32
N THR A 305 18.04 20.41 -17.15
CA THR A 305 18.22 18.95 -17.00
C THR A 305 17.64 18.43 -15.69
N TYR A 306 17.77 19.19 -14.62
CA TYR A 306 17.28 18.78 -13.31
C TYR A 306 15.76 18.95 -13.19
N SER A 307 15.22 20.11 -13.59
CA SER A 307 13.80 20.40 -13.43
C SER A 307 12.93 19.64 -14.43
N GLN A 308 13.39 19.51 -15.67
CA GLN A 308 12.59 18.86 -16.73
C GLN A 308 12.74 17.34 -16.76
N ARG A 309 13.83 16.79 -16.20
CA ARG A 309 14.08 15.34 -16.26
C ARG A 309 14.17 14.70 -14.88
N PHE A 310 14.87 15.31 -13.93
CA PHE A 310 15.10 14.66 -12.63
C PHE A 310 13.88 14.76 -11.70
N LEU A 311 13.29 15.94 -11.50
CA LEU A 311 12.18 16.13 -10.55
C LEU A 311 10.94 15.25 -10.86
N PRO A 312 10.46 15.14 -12.12
CA PRO A 312 9.31 14.27 -12.42
C PRO A 312 9.59 12.79 -12.14
N ILE A 313 10.81 12.32 -12.44
CA ILE A 313 11.24 10.94 -12.15
C ILE A 313 11.33 10.73 -10.65
N TYR A 314 11.85 11.72 -9.91
CA TYR A 314 11.97 11.70 -8.46
C TYR A 314 10.59 11.52 -7.78
N ALA A 315 9.64 12.38 -8.12
CA ALA A 315 8.27 12.33 -7.58
C ALA A 315 7.54 11.02 -7.92
N GLY A 316 7.78 10.46 -9.12
CA GLY A 316 7.21 9.16 -9.48
C GLY A 316 7.78 7.99 -8.67
N VAL A 317 9.08 8.02 -8.32
CA VAL A 317 9.71 6.98 -7.47
C VAL A 317 9.18 7.05 -6.05
N GLU A 318 8.99 8.25 -5.51
CA GLU A 318 8.37 8.46 -4.20
C GLU A 318 6.96 7.85 -4.13
N ARG A 319 6.06 8.24 -5.05
CA ARG A 319 4.71 7.68 -5.15
C ARG A 319 4.69 6.16 -5.26
N SER A 320 5.62 5.60 -6.04
CA SER A 320 5.73 4.14 -6.21
C SER A 320 6.15 3.43 -4.92
N LEU A 321 7.03 4.04 -4.13
CA LEU A 321 7.47 3.49 -2.85
C LEU A 321 6.37 3.59 -1.79
N ASP A 322 5.61 4.69 -1.79
CA ASP A 322 4.46 4.87 -0.89
C ASP A 322 3.35 3.85 -1.18
N ALA A 323 2.99 3.66 -2.45
CA ALA A 323 2.01 2.64 -2.86
C ALA A 323 2.43 1.22 -2.45
N VAL A 324 3.73 0.90 -2.54
CA VAL A 324 4.26 -0.38 -2.05
C VAL A 324 4.22 -0.45 -0.52
N ALA A 325 4.50 0.64 0.19
CA ALA A 325 4.46 0.68 1.65
C ALA A 325 3.03 0.48 2.18
N GLU A 326 2.04 1.14 1.58
CA GLU A 326 0.62 1.03 1.92
C GLU A 326 0.08 -0.39 1.75
N GLY A 327 0.40 -1.05 0.62
CA GLY A 327 -0.02 -2.43 0.36
C GLY A 327 0.54 -3.48 1.34
N HIS A 328 1.51 -3.11 2.20
CA HIS A 328 2.16 -4.00 3.16
C HIS A 328 1.90 -3.64 4.63
N GLN A 329 1.07 -2.63 4.94
CA GLN A 329 0.80 -2.15 6.31
C GLN A 329 0.19 -3.21 7.26
N GLY A 330 -0.26 -4.37 6.74
CA GLY A 330 -0.75 -5.50 7.54
C GLY A 330 0.20 -6.70 7.66
N SER A 331 1.35 -6.70 6.98
CA SER A 331 2.28 -7.85 6.98
C SER A 331 3.43 -7.62 7.97
N LEU A 332 3.34 -8.23 9.15
CA LEU A 332 4.50 -8.42 10.04
C LEU A 332 5.45 -9.48 9.44
N GLY A 333 5.99 -9.21 8.25
CA GLY A 333 6.75 -10.16 7.44
C GLY A 333 8.21 -9.76 7.22
N LEU A 334 9.02 -10.73 6.79
CA LEU A 334 10.46 -10.64 6.50
C LEU A 334 10.94 -9.45 5.65
N LEU A 335 10.01 -8.72 5.02
CA LEU A 335 10.26 -7.65 4.06
C LEU A 335 10.29 -6.25 4.68
N GLY A 336 9.84 -6.10 5.92
CA GLY A 336 9.86 -4.82 6.64
C GLY A 336 11.24 -4.13 6.66
N PRO A 337 12.38 -4.86 6.77
CA PRO A 337 13.70 -4.25 6.61
C PRO A 337 13.95 -3.65 5.22
N SER A 338 13.60 -4.35 4.14
CA SER A 338 13.84 -3.87 2.77
C SER A 338 13.05 -2.61 2.43
N LEU A 339 11.78 -2.54 2.86
CA LEU A 339 10.94 -1.36 2.67
C LEU A 339 11.48 -0.13 3.40
N ARG A 340 11.86 -0.30 4.68
CA ARG A 340 12.47 0.78 5.47
C ARG A 340 13.81 1.24 4.90
N LEU A 341 14.57 0.38 4.20
CA LEU A 341 15.77 0.81 3.47
C LEU A 341 15.42 1.71 2.29
N GLY A 342 14.33 1.40 1.56
CA GLY A 342 13.78 2.24 0.50
C GLY A 342 13.42 3.63 0.99
N VAL A 343 12.62 3.69 2.05
CA VAL A 343 12.22 4.94 2.71
C VAL A 343 13.45 5.72 3.19
N PHE A 344 14.40 5.06 3.86
CA PHE A 344 15.63 5.73 4.32
C PHE A 344 16.42 6.36 3.18
N VAL A 345 16.63 5.64 2.08
CA VAL A 345 17.37 6.17 0.93
C VAL A 345 16.64 7.37 0.36
N MET A 346 15.30 7.29 0.19
CA MET A 346 14.51 8.42 -0.27
C MET A 346 14.64 9.62 0.66
N GLU A 347 14.50 9.47 1.97
CA GLU A 347 14.69 10.56 2.93
C GLU A 347 16.04 11.28 2.75
N ARG A 348 17.12 10.54 2.48
CA ARG A 348 18.44 11.15 2.24
C ARG A 348 18.47 11.99 0.97
N PHE A 349 17.77 11.55 -0.08
CA PHE A 349 17.60 12.34 -1.30
C PHE A 349 16.64 13.52 -1.10
N HIS A 350 15.54 13.37 -0.35
CA HIS A 350 14.58 14.44 -0.07
C HIS A 350 15.25 15.67 0.53
N LEU A 351 16.18 15.48 1.48
CA LEU A 351 16.93 16.59 2.08
C LEU A 351 17.79 17.34 1.05
N ALA A 352 18.36 16.62 0.08
CA ALA A 352 19.15 17.24 -0.99
C ALA A 352 18.27 17.92 -2.03
N VAL A 353 17.16 17.29 -2.42
CA VAL A 353 16.17 17.87 -3.33
C VAL A 353 15.62 19.16 -2.74
N ARG A 354 15.12 19.15 -1.50
CA ARG A 354 14.62 20.36 -0.80
C ARG A 354 15.67 21.47 -0.75
N HIS A 355 16.94 21.14 -0.48
CA HIS A 355 18.01 22.14 -0.46
C HIS A 355 18.22 22.83 -1.82
N TRP A 356 18.28 22.03 -2.90
CA TRP A 356 18.48 22.57 -4.25
C TRP A 356 17.24 23.23 -4.82
N SER A 357 16.04 22.75 -4.48
CA SER A 357 14.77 23.43 -4.79
C SER A 357 14.76 24.82 -4.17
N ARG A 358 15.01 24.98 -2.87
CA ARG A 358 15.08 26.32 -2.24
C ARG A 358 16.13 27.24 -2.88
N THR A 359 17.32 26.72 -3.17
CA THR A 359 18.40 27.50 -3.81
C THR A 359 17.99 27.98 -5.20
N ARG A 360 17.28 27.14 -5.95
CA ARG A 360 16.72 27.49 -7.27
C ARG A 360 15.64 28.54 -7.16
N GLU A 361 14.72 28.42 -6.20
CA GLU A 361 13.66 29.38 -5.99
C GLU A 361 14.22 30.78 -5.70
N PHE A 362 15.23 30.89 -4.84
CA PHE A 362 15.91 32.17 -4.58
C PHE A 362 16.65 32.71 -5.83
N ALA A 363 17.27 31.84 -6.62
CA ALA A 363 17.91 32.23 -7.87
C ALA A 363 16.88 32.69 -8.92
N ALA A 364 15.72 32.05 -8.99
CA ALA A 364 14.62 32.43 -9.86
C ALA A 364 13.98 33.76 -9.42
N ASP A 365 13.85 34.01 -8.11
CA ASP A 365 13.44 35.30 -7.58
C ASP A 365 14.42 36.41 -7.96
N ALA A 366 15.72 36.17 -7.80
CA ALA A 366 16.76 37.10 -8.20
C ALA A 366 16.74 37.38 -9.72
N ALA A 367 16.49 36.34 -10.53
CA ALA A 367 16.31 36.49 -11.97
C ALA A 367 15.09 37.35 -12.31
N GLY A 368 13.92 37.09 -11.69
CA GLY A 368 12.71 37.92 -11.82
C GLY A 368 12.97 39.39 -11.45
N ALA A 369 13.71 39.63 -10.36
CA ALA A 369 14.11 40.97 -9.92
C ALA A 369 15.07 41.65 -10.89
N SER A 370 15.99 40.90 -11.51
CA SER A 370 16.98 41.44 -12.47
C SER A 370 16.34 41.97 -13.76
N VAL A 371 15.18 41.42 -14.15
CA VAL A 371 14.43 41.90 -15.32
C VAL A 371 13.37 42.93 -14.99
N THR A 372 13.06 43.12 -13.70
CA THR A 372 12.09 44.11 -13.22
C THR A 372 12.74 45.03 -12.16
N SER A 373 12.45 44.78 -10.88
CA SER A 373 13.14 45.36 -9.72
C SER A 373 12.95 44.47 -8.49
N ILE A 374 13.80 44.67 -7.47
CA ILE A 374 13.67 44.01 -6.16
C ILE A 374 12.31 44.31 -5.54
N ASP A 375 11.87 45.57 -5.56
CA ASP A 375 10.59 45.99 -5.00
C ASP A 375 9.39 45.39 -5.74
N ALA A 376 9.45 45.30 -7.07
CA ALA A 376 8.40 44.63 -7.84
C ALA A 376 8.31 43.14 -7.51
N SER A 377 9.44 42.45 -7.39
CA SER A 377 9.48 41.02 -7.06
C SER A 377 9.02 40.73 -5.63
N ALA A 378 9.49 41.51 -4.66
CA ALA A 378 9.08 41.37 -3.26
C ALA A 378 7.57 41.64 -3.08
N ARG A 379 7.06 42.67 -3.76
CA ARG A 379 5.62 42.98 -3.76
C ARG A 379 4.80 41.91 -4.47
N ALA A 380 5.30 41.35 -5.58
CA ALA A 380 4.64 40.26 -6.29
C ALA A 380 4.46 39.03 -5.40
N LEU A 381 5.51 38.61 -4.68
CA LEU A 381 5.45 37.47 -3.76
C LEU A 381 4.37 37.64 -2.67
N LEU A 382 4.32 38.82 -2.05
CA LEU A 382 3.34 39.14 -1.01
C LEU A 382 1.93 39.27 -1.59
N ARG A 383 1.79 39.91 -2.76
CA ARG A 383 0.51 40.14 -3.41
C ARG A 383 -0.12 38.86 -3.93
N THR A 384 0.68 37.88 -4.39
CA THR A 384 0.15 36.55 -4.76
C THR A 384 -0.62 35.92 -3.61
N GLY A 385 -0.07 35.98 -2.38
CA GLY A 385 -0.75 35.50 -1.17
C GLY A 385 -2.02 36.29 -0.83
N ALA A 386 -1.99 37.62 -0.99
CA ALA A 386 -3.14 38.47 -0.68
C ALA A 386 -4.31 38.36 -1.68
N VAL A 387 -3.99 38.06 -2.96
CA VAL A 387 -4.97 37.96 -4.05
C VAL A 387 -5.59 36.56 -4.14
N GLY A 388 -4.81 35.51 -3.84
CA GLY A 388 -5.22 34.11 -3.96
C GLY A 388 -6.58 33.79 -3.31
N PRO A 389 -6.82 34.16 -2.04
CA PRO A 389 -8.10 33.90 -1.38
C PRO A 389 -9.32 34.46 -2.12
N ARG A 390 -9.23 35.67 -2.70
CA ARG A 390 -10.35 36.30 -3.43
C ARG A 390 -10.66 35.59 -4.74
N ILE A 391 -9.63 35.09 -5.41
CA ILE A 391 -9.79 34.24 -6.59
C ILE A 391 -10.45 32.92 -6.18
N PHE A 392 -9.90 32.26 -5.16
CA PHE A 392 -10.42 30.98 -4.65
C PHE A 392 -11.89 31.06 -4.25
N GLU A 393 -12.27 32.06 -3.45
CA GLU A 393 -13.67 32.30 -3.05
C GLU A 393 -14.60 32.51 -4.26
N THR A 394 -14.10 33.14 -5.32
CA THR A 394 -14.86 33.36 -6.55
C THR A 394 -15.07 32.07 -7.32
N LEU A 395 -14.02 31.27 -7.48
CA LEU A 395 -14.09 29.98 -8.16
C LEU A 395 -14.90 28.96 -7.35
N GLN A 396 -14.75 28.94 -6.02
CA GLN A 396 -15.53 28.10 -5.11
C GLN A 396 -17.02 28.43 -5.19
N ALA A 397 -17.40 29.71 -5.16
CA ALA A 397 -18.80 30.12 -5.33
C ALA A 397 -19.38 29.68 -6.68
N ALA A 398 -18.57 29.73 -7.75
CA ALA A 398 -18.96 29.23 -9.06
C ALA A 398 -19.04 27.69 -9.10
N ALA A 399 -18.20 26.99 -8.36
CA ALA A 399 -18.24 25.53 -8.23
C ALA A 399 -19.45 25.05 -7.40
N ASP A 400 -19.84 25.82 -6.38
CA ASP A 400 -21.00 25.52 -5.53
C ASP A 400 -22.32 25.76 -6.27
N ALA A 401 -22.38 26.76 -7.17
CA ALA A 401 -23.56 27.07 -7.97
C ALA A 401 -23.21 27.38 -9.45
N PRO A 402 -22.83 26.37 -10.26
CA PRO A 402 -22.37 26.57 -11.65
C PRO A 402 -23.38 27.24 -12.57
N ASP A 403 -24.68 27.04 -12.34
CA ASP A 403 -25.76 27.61 -13.16
C ASP A 403 -26.09 29.06 -12.79
N ALA A 404 -25.65 29.51 -11.60
CA ALA A 404 -25.77 30.90 -11.14
C ALA A 404 -24.46 31.68 -11.27
N ALA A 405 -23.40 31.04 -11.78
CA ALA A 405 -22.08 31.65 -11.93
C ALA A 405 -22.12 32.83 -12.93
N PRO A 406 -21.43 33.94 -12.64
CA PRO A 406 -21.27 35.04 -13.59
C PRO A 406 -20.61 34.57 -14.91
N PRO A 407 -20.91 35.21 -16.04
CA PRO A 407 -20.33 34.84 -17.34
C PRO A 407 -18.84 35.17 -17.46
N ASP A 408 -18.30 35.99 -16.56
CA ASP A 408 -16.88 36.36 -16.50
C ASP A 408 -16.39 36.28 -15.05
N LEU A 409 -15.74 35.18 -14.69
CA LEU A 409 -15.21 34.96 -13.35
C LEU A 409 -13.97 35.82 -13.04
N VAL A 410 -13.27 36.32 -14.06
CA VAL A 410 -12.15 37.26 -13.87
C VAL A 410 -12.69 38.61 -13.40
N ALA A 411 -13.78 39.08 -14.04
CA ALA A 411 -14.47 40.29 -13.61
C ALA A 411 -15.09 40.11 -12.21
N ALA A 412 -15.73 38.97 -11.94
CA ALA A 412 -16.28 38.68 -10.62
C ALA A 412 -15.22 38.63 -9.51
N ALA A 413 -14.00 38.17 -9.81
CA ALA A 413 -12.89 38.17 -8.86
C ALA A 413 -12.41 39.60 -8.57
N LEU A 414 -12.39 40.49 -9.56
CA LEU A 414 -12.12 41.92 -9.34
C LEU A 414 -13.20 42.58 -8.50
N ASP A 415 -14.48 42.36 -8.82
CA ASP A 415 -15.60 42.93 -8.08
C ASP A 415 -15.56 42.49 -6.60
N ARG A 416 -15.26 41.21 -6.34
CA ARG A 416 -15.07 40.69 -4.98
C ARG A 416 -13.87 41.34 -4.29
N ALA A 417 -12.73 41.46 -4.96
CA ALA A 417 -11.55 42.12 -4.40
C ALA A 417 -11.80 43.60 -4.07
N ILE A 418 -12.59 44.32 -4.88
CA ILE A 418 -12.98 45.71 -4.61
C ILE A 418 -13.94 45.79 -3.42
N ALA A 419 -14.95 44.92 -3.40
CA ALA A 419 -15.99 44.94 -2.37
C ALA A 419 -15.47 44.53 -0.98
N GLN A 420 -14.54 43.58 -0.92
CA GLN A 420 -14.09 42.95 0.33
C GLN A 420 -12.65 43.29 0.69
N GLY A 421 -11.92 44.00 -0.18
CA GLY A 421 -10.48 44.18 -0.07
C GLY A 421 -9.71 42.89 -0.40
N LEU A 422 -8.38 42.98 -0.36
CA LEU A 422 -7.50 41.80 -0.39
C LEU A 422 -7.27 41.27 1.02
N ASP A 423 -6.79 40.04 1.13
CA ASP A 423 -6.39 39.50 2.43
C ASP A 423 -5.09 40.16 2.93
N ASP A 424 -4.80 40.06 4.23
CA ASP A 424 -3.57 40.63 4.80
C ASP A 424 -2.33 39.88 4.26
N PRO A 425 -1.42 40.53 3.51
CA PRO A 425 -0.22 39.85 3.01
C PRO A 425 0.65 39.25 4.11
N ALA A 426 0.59 39.77 5.35
CA ALA A 426 1.31 39.24 6.49
C ALA A 426 0.70 37.93 7.06
N ALA A 427 -0.55 37.61 6.73
CA ALA A 427 -1.15 36.32 7.11
C ALA A 427 -0.49 35.16 6.33
N HIS A 428 -0.13 35.40 5.07
CA HIS A 428 0.32 34.35 4.14
C HIS A 428 1.84 34.25 3.99
N TRP A 429 2.62 35.21 4.50
CA TRP A 429 4.06 35.28 4.24
C TRP A 429 4.91 34.11 4.83
N GLN A 430 4.34 33.29 5.70
CA GLN A 430 4.98 32.10 6.28
C GLN A 430 4.55 30.80 5.60
N GLU A 431 3.56 30.85 4.70
CA GLU A 431 3.06 29.68 3.99
C GLU A 431 4.07 29.24 2.93
N GLU A 432 4.28 27.93 2.82
CA GLU A 432 4.97 27.32 1.67
C GLU A 432 3.96 27.23 0.52
N GLN A 433 4.25 27.84 -0.63
CA GLN A 433 3.36 27.75 -1.79
C GLN A 433 3.53 26.37 -2.44
N ALA A 434 2.41 25.68 -2.68
CA ALA A 434 2.39 24.41 -3.38
C ALA A 434 2.63 24.61 -4.88
N HIS A 435 3.48 23.78 -5.49
CA HIS A 435 3.69 23.70 -6.94
C HIS A 435 3.40 22.26 -7.41
N PRO A 436 2.87 22.03 -8.63
CA PRO A 436 2.53 20.68 -9.10
C PRO A 436 3.68 19.68 -9.09
N THR A 437 4.93 20.15 -9.03
CA THR A 437 6.14 19.32 -9.06
C THR A 437 7.21 19.71 -8.02
N ASP A 438 6.97 20.72 -7.17
CA ASP A 438 7.93 21.19 -6.15
C ASP A 438 7.20 21.88 -4.97
N THR A 439 7.93 22.41 -3.99
CA THR A 439 7.39 23.23 -2.90
C THR A 439 8.24 24.48 -2.75
N HIS A 440 7.62 25.66 -2.75
CA HIS A 440 8.36 26.92 -2.62
C HIS A 440 8.69 27.20 -1.15
N PRO A 441 9.89 27.73 -0.84
CA PRO A 441 10.18 28.24 0.50
C PRO A 441 9.21 29.36 0.90
N PRO A 442 9.03 29.61 2.20
CA PRO A 442 8.13 30.66 2.69
C PRO A 442 8.42 32.02 2.05
N THR A 443 7.38 32.77 1.71
CA THR A 443 7.48 34.10 1.08
C THR A 443 8.41 35.03 1.85
N ARG A 444 8.40 34.99 3.18
CA ARG A 444 9.32 35.76 4.03
C ARG A 444 10.80 35.47 3.74
N GLU A 445 11.16 34.19 3.57
CA GLU A 445 12.54 33.80 3.25
C GLU A 445 12.93 34.28 1.85
N ARG A 446 12.01 34.18 0.89
CA ARG A 446 12.21 34.63 -0.50
C ARG A 446 12.43 36.14 -0.60
N VAL A 447 11.60 36.93 0.08
CA VAL A 447 11.76 38.40 0.14
C VAL A 447 13.07 38.79 0.83
N ALA A 448 13.45 38.08 1.90
CA ALA A 448 14.74 38.31 2.56
C ALA A 448 15.93 37.95 1.65
N ALA A 449 15.83 36.89 0.85
CA ALA A 449 16.86 36.48 -0.11
C ALA A 449 17.08 37.52 -1.23
N LEU A 450 16.03 38.28 -1.59
CA LEU A 450 16.13 39.44 -2.48
C LEU A 450 16.83 40.66 -1.83
N GLY A 451 17.13 40.60 -0.53
CA GLY A 451 17.72 41.70 0.22
C GLY A 451 16.72 42.78 0.64
N ARG A 452 15.41 42.51 0.56
CA ARG A 452 14.35 43.46 0.96
C ARG A 452 13.78 43.10 2.32
N THR A 453 13.64 44.10 3.20
CA THR A 453 12.90 43.96 4.45
C THR A 453 11.40 44.14 4.21
N ILE A 454 10.58 43.31 4.86
CA ILE A 454 9.13 43.47 4.83
C ILE A 454 8.75 44.54 5.85
N ASP A 455 8.54 45.77 5.37
CA ASP A 455 8.11 46.93 6.13
C ASP A 455 6.61 47.23 5.90
N ALA A 456 6.07 48.17 6.67
CA ALA A 456 4.67 48.56 6.58
C ALA A 456 4.29 49.08 5.19
N ASP A 457 5.21 49.78 4.51
CA ASP A 457 4.97 50.34 3.18
C ASP A 457 4.86 49.23 2.13
N LEU A 458 5.72 48.20 2.18
CA LEU A 458 5.65 47.06 1.29
C LEU A 458 4.37 46.23 1.51
N LEU A 459 3.98 46.00 2.77
CA LEU A 459 2.73 45.31 3.10
C LEU A 459 1.51 46.10 2.61
N ALA A 460 1.49 47.42 2.83
CA ALA A 460 0.42 48.29 2.34
C ALA A 460 0.35 48.29 0.81
N ALA A 461 1.50 48.30 0.12
CA ALA A 461 1.55 48.23 -1.33
C ALA A 461 1.08 46.87 -1.88
N ALA A 462 1.45 45.77 -1.22
CA ALA A 462 1.03 44.42 -1.61
C ALA A 462 -0.48 44.19 -1.37
N GLY A 463 -1.02 44.69 -0.26
CA GLY A 463 -2.44 44.61 0.10
C GLY A 463 -3.35 45.66 -0.55
N ALA A 464 -2.79 46.54 -1.40
CA ALA A 464 -3.57 47.60 -2.03
C ALA A 464 -4.66 47.01 -2.95
N VAL A 465 -5.90 47.45 -2.73
CA VAL A 465 -7.07 47.03 -3.52
C VAL A 465 -6.86 47.42 -5.00
N PRO A 466 -7.07 46.49 -5.96
CA PRO A 466 -6.98 46.83 -7.38
C PRO A 466 -7.99 47.93 -7.77
N PRO A 467 -7.65 48.86 -8.68
CA PRO A 467 -8.58 49.88 -9.12
C PRO A 467 -9.73 49.28 -9.94
N PRO A 468 -10.93 49.92 -10.01
CA PRO A 468 -12.07 49.42 -10.79
C PRO A 468 -11.77 49.15 -12.27
N GLN A 469 -10.84 49.91 -12.85
CA GLN A 469 -10.38 49.73 -14.23
C GLN A 469 -9.29 48.66 -14.43
N ALA A 470 -8.94 47.88 -13.39
CA ALA A 470 -7.83 46.92 -13.45
C ALA A 470 -7.99 45.87 -14.56
N LEU A 471 -9.21 45.42 -14.86
CA LEU A 471 -9.51 44.53 -15.99
C LEU A 471 -8.97 45.06 -17.33
N GLY A 472 -8.94 46.37 -17.53
CA GLY A 472 -8.44 47.00 -18.75
C GLY A 472 -6.98 46.70 -19.04
N GLN A 473 -6.18 46.31 -18.03
CA GLN A 473 -4.77 45.96 -18.23
C GLN A 473 -4.59 44.68 -19.07
N LEU A 474 -5.59 43.81 -19.11
CA LEU A 474 -5.54 42.59 -19.93
C LEU A 474 -5.41 42.93 -21.44
N ALA A 475 -5.86 44.11 -21.87
CA ALA A 475 -5.68 44.59 -23.25
C ALA A 475 -4.21 44.85 -23.61
N ALA A 476 -3.31 45.00 -22.61
CA ALA A 476 -1.88 45.07 -22.85
C ALA A 476 -1.29 43.71 -23.26
N TYR A 477 -1.97 42.61 -22.96
CA TYR A 477 -1.53 41.24 -23.21
C TYR A 477 -2.27 40.61 -24.40
N PHE A 478 -3.60 40.77 -24.45
CA PHE A 478 -4.50 40.03 -25.33
C PHE A 478 -5.21 40.94 -26.34
N ALA A 479 -5.47 40.41 -27.54
CA ALA A 479 -6.24 41.10 -28.57
C ALA A 479 -7.74 41.22 -28.24
N ASP A 480 -8.31 40.18 -27.62
CA ASP A 480 -9.69 40.15 -27.10
C ASP A 480 -9.72 39.62 -25.66
N PRO A 481 -9.38 40.45 -24.66
CA PRO A 481 -9.31 40.00 -23.26
C PRO A 481 -10.67 39.59 -22.69
N ALA A 482 -11.75 40.25 -23.12
CA ALA A 482 -13.10 39.98 -22.61
C ALA A 482 -13.66 38.66 -23.17
N GLY A 483 -13.46 38.39 -24.47
CA GLY A 483 -13.80 37.09 -25.05
C GLY A 483 -12.99 35.95 -24.44
N LEU A 484 -11.69 36.18 -24.18
CA LEU A 484 -10.83 35.18 -23.54
C LEU A 484 -11.27 34.84 -22.12
N SER A 485 -11.63 35.84 -21.30
CA SER A 485 -12.06 35.64 -19.90
C SER A 485 -13.40 34.92 -19.79
N ARG A 486 -14.38 35.27 -20.65
CA ARG A 486 -15.65 34.54 -20.74
C ARG A 486 -15.45 33.10 -21.19
N ALA A 487 -14.61 32.89 -22.20
CA ALA A 487 -14.41 31.55 -22.72
C ALA A 487 -13.60 30.66 -21.75
N ALA A 488 -12.68 31.22 -20.97
CA ALA A 488 -12.03 30.51 -19.86
C ALA A 488 -13.01 30.18 -18.71
N THR A 489 -14.00 31.05 -18.48
CA THR A 489 -15.12 30.78 -17.55
C THR A 489 -15.96 29.61 -18.02
N ASP A 490 -16.33 29.60 -19.32
CA ASP A 490 -17.07 28.49 -19.91
C ASP A 490 -16.31 27.17 -19.83
N ASP A 491 -14.99 27.17 -20.10
CA ASP A 491 -14.13 25.99 -19.97
C ASP A 491 -14.10 25.45 -18.54
N PHE A 492 -13.96 26.34 -17.54
CA PHE A 492 -13.97 25.97 -16.13
C PHE A 492 -15.30 25.36 -15.70
N LEU A 493 -16.43 26.00 -16.03
CA LEU A 493 -17.76 25.49 -15.72
C LEU A 493 -18.06 24.18 -16.46
N ALA A 494 -17.58 24.02 -17.69
CA ALA A 494 -17.70 22.78 -18.44
C ALA A 494 -16.90 21.64 -17.81
N ALA A 495 -15.67 21.91 -17.35
CA ALA A 495 -14.85 20.94 -16.63
C ALA A 495 -15.52 20.48 -15.33
N LEU A 496 -16.08 21.42 -14.55
CA LEU A 496 -16.85 21.11 -13.34
C LEU A 496 -18.08 20.23 -13.64
N ARG A 497 -18.86 20.59 -14.67
CA ARG A 497 -20.02 19.77 -15.09
C ARG A 497 -19.61 18.37 -15.55
N ALA A 498 -18.50 18.26 -16.28
CA ALA A 498 -17.98 16.97 -16.71
C ALA A 498 -17.50 16.12 -15.52
N GLN A 499 -16.85 16.72 -14.54
CA GLN A 499 -16.42 16.06 -13.30
C GLN A 499 -17.62 15.60 -12.47
N ASP A 500 -18.63 16.45 -12.29
CA ASP A 500 -19.86 16.11 -11.59
C ASP A 500 -20.62 14.99 -12.30
N ALA A 501 -20.67 15.01 -13.64
CA ALA A 501 -21.26 13.92 -14.43
C ALA A 501 -20.48 12.61 -14.30
N ALA A 502 -19.15 12.66 -14.32
CA ALA A 502 -18.30 11.48 -14.14
C ALA A 502 -18.43 10.89 -12.73
N TYR A 503 -18.46 11.74 -11.70
CA TYR A 503 -18.69 11.33 -10.33
C TYR A 503 -20.08 10.69 -10.17
N ARG A 504 -21.12 11.31 -10.73
CA ARG A 504 -22.48 10.74 -10.73
C ARG A 504 -22.54 9.40 -11.45
N ALA A 505 -21.91 9.28 -12.62
CA ALA A 505 -21.84 8.02 -13.37
C ALA A 505 -21.08 6.93 -12.59
N HIS A 506 -20.02 7.29 -11.85
CA HIS A 506 -19.33 6.37 -10.96
C HIS A 506 -20.25 5.88 -9.84
N LEU A 507 -20.97 6.78 -9.17
CA LEU A 507 -21.95 6.41 -8.14
C LEU A 507 -23.07 5.52 -8.71
N GLU A 508 -23.59 5.84 -9.89
CA GLU A 508 -24.62 5.04 -10.58
C GLU A 508 -24.10 3.65 -10.92
N ALA A 509 -22.86 3.53 -11.41
CA ALA A 509 -22.21 2.25 -11.69
C ALA A 509 -22.00 1.43 -10.41
N THR A 510 -21.47 2.03 -9.34
CA THR A 510 -21.29 1.37 -8.03
C THR A 510 -22.63 0.91 -7.45
N ALA A 511 -23.68 1.73 -7.57
CA ALA A 511 -25.02 1.36 -7.12
C ALA A 511 -25.62 0.19 -7.93
N ALA A 512 -25.30 0.12 -9.23
CA ALA A 512 -25.77 -0.90 -10.17
C ALA A 512 -25.04 -2.26 -10.05
N GLU A 513 -23.84 -2.30 -9.44
CA GLU A 513 -23.13 -3.56 -9.15
C GLU A 513 -23.94 -4.52 -8.27
N VAL A 514 -24.82 -3.96 -7.44
CA VAL A 514 -25.76 -4.70 -6.61
C VAL A 514 -27.14 -4.65 -7.27
N GLY A 515 -27.55 -5.77 -7.87
CA GLY A 515 -28.88 -5.93 -8.47
C GLY A 515 -30.02 -5.82 -7.44
N THR A 516 -31.27 -5.95 -7.90
CA THR A 516 -32.48 -5.83 -7.05
C THR A 516 -32.85 -7.12 -6.32
N GLU A 517 -32.18 -8.23 -6.61
CA GLU A 517 -32.50 -9.53 -6.03
C GLU A 517 -31.80 -9.76 -4.68
N GLU A 518 -32.51 -10.38 -3.74
CA GLU A 518 -31.94 -10.83 -2.47
C GLU A 518 -30.94 -11.97 -2.69
N ARG A 519 -29.73 -11.80 -2.18
CA ARG A 519 -28.70 -12.84 -2.24
C ARG A 519 -28.67 -13.63 -0.94
N VAL A 520 -29.17 -14.87 -1.01
CA VAL A 520 -29.22 -15.79 0.12
C VAL A 520 -27.89 -16.56 0.26
N LEU A 521 -27.14 -16.28 1.33
CA LEU A 521 -25.90 -16.97 1.67
C LEU A 521 -26.19 -18.15 2.61
N ARG A 522 -25.71 -19.34 2.23
CA ARG A 522 -25.83 -20.58 3.00
C ARG A 522 -24.47 -21.05 3.48
N ALA A 523 -24.40 -21.51 4.73
CA ALA A 523 -23.16 -22.02 5.31
C ALA A 523 -22.76 -23.36 4.69
N ASN A 524 -21.46 -23.54 4.44
CA ASN A 524 -20.92 -24.80 3.93
C ASN A 524 -20.34 -25.66 5.05
N TYR A 525 -21.21 -26.41 5.72
CA TYR A 525 -20.77 -27.46 6.64
C TYR A 525 -20.50 -28.80 5.95
N ARG A 526 -20.79 -28.90 4.64
CA ARG A 526 -20.72 -30.15 3.88
C ARG A 526 -19.27 -30.63 3.69
N SER A 527 -18.33 -29.73 3.40
CA SER A 527 -16.90 -30.07 3.29
C SER A 527 -16.35 -30.62 4.60
N ARG A 528 -16.66 -29.98 5.73
CA ARG A 528 -16.30 -30.44 7.08
C ARG A 528 -16.96 -31.76 7.43
N GLY A 529 -18.24 -31.92 7.09
CA GLY A 529 -18.98 -33.17 7.29
C GLY A 529 -18.40 -34.34 6.48
N ILE A 530 -18.04 -34.10 5.22
CA ILE A 530 -17.36 -35.08 4.35
C ILE A 530 -15.98 -35.40 4.91
N ALA A 531 -15.17 -34.39 5.27
CA ALA A 531 -13.83 -34.63 5.82
C ALA A 531 -13.86 -35.47 7.11
N LEU A 532 -14.82 -35.20 8.01
CA LEU A 532 -15.02 -36.00 9.22
C LEU A 532 -15.53 -37.42 8.90
N ALA A 533 -16.44 -37.57 7.92
CA ALA A 533 -16.92 -38.87 7.50
C ALA A 533 -15.83 -39.71 6.80
N VAL A 534 -15.01 -39.10 5.96
CA VAL A 534 -13.84 -39.72 5.31
C VAL A 534 -12.79 -40.07 6.33
N GLY A 535 -12.49 -39.18 7.29
CA GLY A 535 -11.60 -39.48 8.42
C GLY A 535 -12.11 -40.65 9.25
N GLY A 536 -13.40 -40.68 9.60
CA GLY A 536 -14.02 -41.81 10.28
C GLY A 536 -13.95 -43.12 9.47
N GLY A 537 -14.16 -43.04 8.16
CA GLY A 537 -14.01 -44.18 7.23
C GLY A 537 -12.57 -44.69 7.15
N LEU A 538 -11.58 -43.79 7.12
CA LEU A 538 -10.16 -44.16 7.15
C LEU A 538 -9.81 -44.88 8.45
N PHE A 539 -10.28 -44.39 9.60
CA PHE A 539 -10.09 -45.08 10.88
C PHE A 539 -10.82 -46.44 10.93
N ALA A 540 -11.96 -46.58 10.26
CA ALA A 540 -12.63 -47.88 10.11
C ALA A 540 -11.81 -48.86 9.24
N VAL A 541 -11.19 -48.37 8.15
CA VAL A 541 -10.29 -49.17 7.31
C VAL A 541 -9.00 -49.55 8.06
N ILE A 542 -8.44 -48.62 8.84
CA ILE A 542 -7.29 -48.88 9.71
C ILE A 542 -7.66 -49.91 10.78
N ALA A 543 -8.82 -49.77 11.44
CA ALA A 543 -9.31 -50.76 12.39
C ALA A 543 -9.48 -52.15 11.74
N LEU A 544 -10.01 -52.20 10.51
CA LEU A 544 -10.12 -53.44 9.74
C LEU A 544 -8.75 -54.04 9.41
N ALA A 545 -7.79 -53.24 8.94
CA ALA A 545 -6.44 -53.68 8.65
C ALA A 545 -5.71 -54.20 9.91
N ILE A 546 -5.89 -53.52 11.05
CA ILE A 546 -5.35 -53.97 12.35
C ILE A 546 -5.98 -55.29 12.80
N THR A 547 -7.28 -55.48 12.51
CA THR A 547 -7.98 -56.74 12.82
C THR A 547 -7.50 -57.90 11.96
N VAL A 548 -7.20 -57.65 10.67
CA VAL A 548 -6.81 -58.68 9.71
C VAL A 548 -5.31 -59.00 9.77
N PHE A 549 -4.45 -57.98 9.87
CA PHE A 549 -3.00 -58.14 9.75
C PHE A 549 -2.26 -57.96 11.08
N GLY A 550 -2.87 -57.32 12.08
CA GLY A 550 -2.19 -56.84 13.28
C GLY A 550 -1.17 -55.73 12.97
N VAL A 551 -0.75 -54.97 13.99
CA VAL A 551 0.34 -54.00 13.82
C VAL A 551 1.68 -54.69 14.09
N PRO A 552 2.60 -54.75 13.10
CA PRO A 552 3.90 -55.38 13.28
C PRO A 552 4.67 -54.73 14.44
N GLY A 553 5.23 -55.55 15.34
CA GLY A 553 6.02 -55.06 16.48
C GLY A 553 5.22 -54.73 17.74
N ILE A 554 3.87 -54.81 17.74
CA ILE A 554 3.00 -54.51 18.89
C ILE A 554 2.50 -55.77 19.63
N SER A 555 2.34 -55.74 20.96
CA SER A 555 1.85 -56.89 21.76
C SER A 555 0.34 -57.11 21.52
N PRO A 556 -0.20 -58.33 21.67
CA PRO A 556 -1.62 -58.60 21.39
C PRO A 556 -2.60 -57.77 22.23
N LYS A 557 -2.24 -57.48 23.49
CA LYS A 557 -3.05 -56.62 24.38
C LYS A 557 -3.01 -55.17 23.92
N ASP A 558 -1.84 -54.66 23.55
CA ASP A 558 -1.71 -53.29 23.05
C ASP A 558 -2.37 -53.12 21.67
N ASN A 559 -2.34 -54.16 20.83
CA ASN A 559 -3.04 -54.19 19.55
C ASN A 559 -4.56 -54.08 19.73
N SER A 560 -5.12 -54.70 20.79
CA SER A 560 -6.55 -54.57 21.13
C SER A 560 -6.91 -53.16 21.61
N VAL A 561 -5.99 -52.46 22.29
CA VAL A 561 -6.16 -51.06 22.70
C VAL A 561 -6.12 -50.12 21.50
N VAL A 562 -5.14 -50.30 20.59
CA VAL A 562 -5.05 -49.50 19.36
C VAL A 562 -6.28 -49.72 18.47
N LEU A 563 -6.76 -50.97 18.38
CA LEU A 563 -8.01 -51.29 17.66
C LEU A 563 -9.23 -50.61 18.30
N ALA A 564 -9.36 -50.64 19.63
CA ALA A 564 -10.45 -49.98 20.34
C ALA A 564 -10.43 -48.46 20.14
N ILE A 565 -9.23 -47.86 20.13
CA ILE A 565 -9.04 -46.43 19.86
C ILE A 565 -9.41 -46.10 18.41
N ALA A 566 -8.96 -46.90 17.44
CA ALA A 566 -9.30 -46.71 16.03
C ALA A 566 -10.82 -46.82 15.79
N LEU A 567 -11.50 -47.79 16.41
CA LEU A 567 -12.95 -47.95 16.36
C LEU A 567 -13.69 -46.79 17.05
N ALA A 568 -13.19 -46.31 18.19
CA ALA A 568 -13.76 -45.14 18.87
C ALA A 568 -13.64 -43.87 18.02
N PHE A 569 -12.50 -43.65 17.37
CA PHE A 569 -12.32 -42.54 16.42
C PHE A 569 -13.19 -42.69 15.17
N ALA A 570 -13.34 -43.91 14.65
CA ALA A 570 -14.23 -44.19 13.53
C ALA A 570 -15.70 -43.84 13.87
N ALA A 571 -16.17 -44.26 15.05
CA ALA A 571 -17.53 -43.96 15.52
C ALA A 571 -17.73 -42.47 15.83
N LEU A 572 -16.75 -41.83 16.48
CA LEU A 572 -16.82 -40.41 16.86
C LEU A 572 -16.80 -39.50 15.63
N LEU A 573 -15.81 -39.66 14.75
CA LEU A 573 -15.64 -38.83 13.56
C LEU A 573 -16.71 -39.15 12.50
N GLY A 574 -17.02 -40.43 12.29
CA GLY A 574 -18.08 -40.86 11.38
C GLY A 574 -19.47 -40.40 11.85
N GLY A 575 -19.77 -40.56 13.15
CA GLY A 575 -21.02 -40.10 13.76
C GLY A 575 -21.17 -38.58 13.73
N ALA A 576 -20.10 -37.83 14.07
CA ALA A 576 -20.08 -36.37 13.96
C ALA A 576 -20.22 -35.90 12.51
N GLY A 577 -19.53 -36.54 11.55
CA GLY A 577 -19.66 -36.28 10.12
C GLY A 577 -21.08 -36.50 9.61
N ALA A 578 -21.70 -37.63 9.95
CA ALA A 578 -23.08 -37.95 9.59
C ALA A 578 -24.10 -36.98 10.21
N LEU A 579 -23.93 -36.58 11.47
CA LEU A 579 -24.78 -35.57 12.12
C LEU A 579 -24.67 -34.19 11.45
N ILE A 580 -23.45 -33.78 11.07
CA ILE A 580 -23.22 -32.52 10.37
C ILE A 580 -23.82 -32.56 8.96
N LEU A 581 -23.65 -33.67 8.23
CA LEU A 581 -24.23 -33.85 6.90
C LEU A 581 -25.77 -33.93 6.92
N ARG A 582 -26.36 -34.47 8.00
CA ARG A 582 -27.82 -34.49 8.22
C ARG A 582 -28.42 -33.12 8.52
N ARG A 583 -27.63 -32.15 9.03
CA ARG A 583 -28.11 -30.80 9.39
C ARG A 583 -28.29 -29.85 8.20
N GLY A 584 -27.88 -30.24 6.99
CA GLY A 584 -28.09 -29.45 5.77
C GLY A 584 -27.26 -28.15 5.70
N GLU A 585 -27.62 -27.28 4.75
CA GLU A 585 -26.98 -25.97 4.50
C GLU A 585 -27.91 -24.83 4.98
N PRO A 586 -27.88 -24.45 6.28
CA PRO A 586 -28.76 -23.40 6.79
C PRO A 586 -28.42 -22.05 6.16
N VAL A 587 -29.46 -21.25 5.93
CA VAL A 587 -29.30 -19.84 5.58
C VAL A 587 -28.54 -19.15 6.71
N THR A 588 -27.52 -18.40 6.37
CA THR A 588 -26.66 -17.72 7.33
C THR A 588 -26.84 -16.21 7.26
N LEU A 589 -27.01 -15.70 6.04
CA LEU A 589 -27.21 -14.28 5.79
C LEU A 589 -28.03 -14.09 4.53
N ILE A 590 -28.91 -13.10 4.50
CA ILE A 590 -29.62 -12.63 3.32
C ILE A 590 -29.17 -11.19 3.11
N LEU A 591 -28.54 -10.93 1.97
CA LEU A 591 -28.10 -9.60 1.58
C LEU A 591 -29.10 -9.04 0.60
N SER A 592 -29.79 -7.98 0.98
CA SER A 592 -30.65 -7.21 0.09
C SER A 592 -30.01 -5.84 -0.19
N PRO A 593 -30.48 -5.13 -1.23
CA PRO A 593 -30.00 -3.77 -1.50
C PRO A 593 -30.31 -2.79 -0.36
N GLU A 594 -31.34 -3.06 0.42
CA GLU A 594 -31.79 -2.22 1.54
C GLU A 594 -31.04 -2.53 2.84
N GLY A 595 -30.55 -3.76 3.02
CA GLY A 595 -29.84 -4.12 4.24
C GLY A 595 -29.44 -5.58 4.37
N LEU A 596 -28.97 -5.91 5.56
CA LEU A 596 -28.50 -7.23 5.94
C LEU A 596 -29.49 -7.90 6.90
N LYS A 597 -29.96 -9.09 6.54
CA LYS A 597 -30.88 -9.89 7.34
C LYS A 597 -30.24 -11.21 7.77
N ALA A 598 -30.22 -11.46 9.07
CA ALA A 598 -29.74 -12.72 9.65
C ALA A 598 -30.92 -13.50 10.26
N PRO A 599 -31.02 -14.84 10.07
CA PRO A 599 -32.16 -15.64 10.55
C PRO A 599 -32.46 -15.57 12.07
N GLY A 600 -31.51 -15.12 12.89
CA GLY A 600 -31.69 -14.91 14.33
C GLY A 600 -32.09 -13.49 14.76
N LEU A 601 -32.30 -12.57 13.81
CA LEU A 601 -32.79 -11.21 14.04
C LEU A 601 -34.25 -11.07 13.61
N ASP A 602 -35.01 -10.23 14.31
CA ASP A 602 -36.41 -9.90 14.01
C ASP A 602 -36.59 -9.01 12.76
N ARG A 603 -35.55 -8.25 12.39
CA ARG A 603 -35.57 -7.26 11.31
C ARG A 603 -34.30 -7.27 10.46
N THR A 604 -34.41 -6.69 9.27
CA THR A 604 -33.25 -6.35 8.42
C THR A 604 -32.55 -5.14 9.02
N ILE A 605 -31.21 -5.19 9.11
CA ILE A 605 -30.39 -4.05 9.51
C ILE A 605 -30.08 -3.25 8.24
N PRO A 606 -30.56 -2.00 8.13
CA PRO A 606 -30.25 -1.15 6.97
C PRO A 606 -28.75 -0.87 6.83
N TRP A 607 -28.25 -0.76 5.60
CA TRP A 607 -26.82 -0.48 5.36
C TRP A 607 -26.38 0.90 5.87
N ASP A 608 -27.26 1.88 5.79
CA ASP A 608 -27.08 3.26 6.28
C ASP A 608 -27.11 3.36 7.82
N ALA A 609 -27.69 2.37 8.50
CA ALA A 609 -27.75 2.29 9.96
C ALA A 609 -26.49 1.67 10.59
N ILE A 610 -25.51 1.22 9.80
CA ILE A 610 -24.27 0.62 10.31
C ILE A 610 -23.19 1.70 10.40
N ALA A 611 -22.80 2.06 11.62
CA ALA A 611 -21.76 3.08 11.87
C ALA A 611 -20.34 2.50 11.72
N ASP A 612 -20.15 1.25 12.13
CA ASP A 612 -18.87 0.54 12.01
C ASP A 612 -19.12 -0.95 11.79
N LEU A 613 -18.28 -1.58 10.96
CA LEU A 613 -18.35 -2.99 10.60
C LEU A 613 -16.96 -3.60 10.73
N ASP A 614 -16.82 -4.49 11.71
CA ASP A 614 -15.59 -5.23 11.95
C ASP A 614 -15.80 -6.73 11.68
N MET A 615 -14.83 -7.35 11.00
CA MET A 615 -14.86 -8.77 10.66
C MET A 615 -13.60 -9.43 11.19
N THR A 616 -13.77 -10.34 12.15
CA THR A 616 -12.67 -11.17 12.64
C THR A 616 -12.78 -12.58 12.08
N PHE A 617 -11.69 -13.02 11.46
CA PHE A 617 -11.58 -14.34 10.88
C PHE A 617 -10.94 -15.29 11.90
N ASN A 618 -11.60 -16.40 12.18
CA ASN A 618 -11.07 -17.45 13.05
C ASN A 618 -11.13 -18.81 12.36
N GLN A 619 -10.44 -19.81 12.91
CA GLN A 619 -10.38 -21.17 12.33
C GLN A 619 -11.77 -21.85 12.25
N THR A 620 -12.79 -21.29 12.89
CA THR A 620 -14.15 -21.86 13.00
C THR A 620 -15.22 -21.09 12.21
N GLY A 621 -14.92 -19.92 11.66
CA GLY A 621 -15.88 -19.07 10.95
C GLY A 621 -15.50 -17.58 10.91
N ILE A 622 -16.48 -16.75 10.55
CA ILE A 622 -16.37 -15.29 10.48
C ILE A 622 -17.22 -14.70 11.60
N LEU A 623 -16.65 -13.81 12.40
CA LEU A 623 -17.38 -13.06 13.40
C LEU A 623 -17.53 -11.62 12.90
N THR A 624 -18.72 -11.28 12.43
CA THR A 624 -19.07 -9.94 11.98
C THR A 624 -19.68 -9.16 13.15
N ARG A 625 -19.08 -8.02 13.49
CA ARG A 625 -19.54 -7.09 14.52
C ARG A 625 -20.05 -5.83 13.83
N LEU A 626 -21.32 -5.50 14.05
CA LEU A 626 -21.97 -4.31 13.52
C LEU A 626 -22.24 -3.35 14.68
N LEU A 627 -21.71 -2.14 14.59
CA LEU A 627 -22.01 -1.05 15.51
C LEU A 627 -23.18 -0.22 14.97
N LEU A 628 -24.22 -0.04 15.77
CA LEU A 628 -25.39 0.75 15.39
C LEU A 628 -25.40 2.09 16.17
N PRO A 629 -25.45 3.26 15.50
CA PRO A 629 -25.47 4.57 16.14
C PRO A 629 -26.76 4.71 16.97
N PRO A 630 -26.81 5.51 18.05
CA PRO A 630 -27.93 5.53 19.01
C PRO A 630 -29.33 5.71 18.39
N GLU A 631 -29.38 6.38 17.25
CA GLU A 631 -30.59 6.79 16.53
C GLU A 631 -31.17 5.67 15.66
N ALA A 632 -30.39 4.62 15.39
CA ALA A 632 -30.84 3.47 14.61
C ALA A 632 -31.73 2.52 15.43
N ASP A 633 -32.71 1.91 14.78
CA ASP A 633 -33.58 0.91 15.38
C ASP A 633 -32.79 -0.32 15.87
N TRP A 634 -33.03 -0.73 17.12
CA TRP A 634 -32.33 -1.86 17.73
C TRP A 634 -33.02 -3.20 17.42
N PRO A 635 -32.32 -4.21 16.86
CA PRO A 635 -32.93 -5.51 16.55
C PRO A 635 -33.11 -6.38 17.79
N GLN A 636 -34.11 -7.26 17.77
CA GLN A 636 -34.40 -8.27 18.78
C GLN A 636 -34.07 -9.69 18.28
N ARG A 637 -33.92 -10.64 19.21
CA ARG A 637 -33.67 -12.05 18.85
C ARG A 637 -34.96 -12.72 18.40
N SER A 638 -34.92 -13.37 17.23
CA SER A 638 -36.02 -14.22 16.78
C SER A 638 -36.01 -15.59 17.49
N PRO A 639 -37.17 -16.28 17.60
CA PRO A 639 -37.25 -17.61 18.21
C PRO A 639 -36.40 -18.65 17.46
N GLY A 640 -35.46 -19.31 18.15
CA GLY A 640 -34.64 -20.40 17.60
C GLY A 640 -33.23 -20.48 18.20
N ARG A 641 -32.50 -21.57 17.96
CA ARG A 641 -31.10 -21.73 18.39
C ARG A 641 -30.14 -21.07 17.39
N HIS A 642 -29.98 -19.76 17.49
CA HIS A 642 -29.02 -18.98 16.69
C HIS A 642 -27.89 -18.46 17.59
N GLY A 643 -26.64 -18.47 17.10
CA GLY A 643 -25.45 -18.06 17.86
C GLY A 643 -25.29 -16.54 18.07
N ILE A 644 -26.28 -15.73 17.72
CA ILE A 644 -26.19 -14.26 17.68
C ILE A 644 -26.05 -13.67 19.09
N LYS A 645 -25.13 -12.72 19.26
CA LYS A 645 -25.01 -11.94 20.50
C LYS A 645 -25.42 -10.49 20.24
N LEU A 646 -26.24 -9.93 21.12
CA LEU A 646 -26.71 -8.55 21.08
C LEU A 646 -26.22 -7.89 22.36
N ASP A 647 -25.35 -6.90 22.25
CA ASP A 647 -24.90 -6.07 23.38
C ASP A 647 -25.59 -4.71 23.27
N ALA A 648 -26.72 -4.57 23.96
CA ALA A 648 -27.50 -3.34 23.93
C ALA A 648 -26.78 -2.15 24.59
N LYS A 649 -25.86 -2.41 25.54
CA LYS A 649 -25.12 -1.35 26.26
C LYS A 649 -24.05 -0.73 25.37
N ARG A 650 -23.38 -1.56 24.55
CA ARG A 650 -22.38 -1.10 23.57
C ARG A 650 -22.96 -0.87 22.18
N ARG A 651 -24.24 -1.17 21.97
CA ARG A 651 -24.93 -1.12 20.67
C ARG A 651 -24.25 -1.96 19.58
N ILE A 652 -23.71 -3.12 19.95
CA ILE A 652 -23.02 -4.04 19.03
C ILE A 652 -23.87 -5.29 18.75
N VAL A 653 -24.12 -5.56 17.47
CA VAL A 653 -24.71 -6.81 16.98
C VAL A 653 -23.56 -7.71 16.51
N THR A 654 -23.42 -8.87 17.14
CA THR A 654 -22.38 -9.85 16.78
C THR A 654 -23.01 -11.06 16.10
N LEU A 655 -22.64 -11.25 14.84
CA LEU A 655 -23.10 -12.33 13.97
C LEU A 655 -21.96 -13.33 13.76
N PRO A 656 -21.97 -14.49 14.45
CA PRO A 656 -21.09 -15.59 14.10
C PRO A 656 -21.65 -16.32 12.88
N ILE A 657 -20.98 -16.12 11.74
CA ILE A 657 -21.37 -16.59 10.42
C ILE A 657 -20.36 -17.67 9.99
N GLY A 658 -20.86 -18.86 9.61
CA GLY A 658 -20.02 -19.87 8.96
C GLY A 658 -19.66 -19.43 7.54
N LEU A 659 -18.48 -19.81 7.02
CA LEU A 659 -18.06 -19.45 5.68
C LEU A 659 -19.14 -19.86 4.63
N PRO A 660 -19.64 -18.93 3.81
CA PRO A 660 -20.61 -19.27 2.77
C PRO A 660 -20.05 -20.27 1.75
N ARG A 661 -20.93 -21.04 1.12
CA ARG A 661 -20.54 -22.06 0.14
C ARG A 661 -19.81 -21.46 -1.06
N GLY A 662 -18.63 -22.03 -1.34
CA GLY A 662 -17.81 -21.68 -2.51
C GLY A 662 -17.07 -20.34 -2.40
N MET A 663 -17.00 -19.74 -1.20
CA MET A 663 -16.45 -18.41 -0.98
C MET A 663 -15.26 -18.46 -0.04
N LYS A 664 -14.18 -17.72 -0.32
CA LYS A 664 -13.07 -17.53 0.65
C LYS A 664 -13.40 -16.40 1.64
N PRO A 665 -12.68 -16.29 2.77
CA PRO A 665 -12.87 -15.19 3.72
C PRO A 665 -12.78 -13.80 3.08
N GLN A 666 -11.85 -13.63 2.14
CA GLN A 666 -11.62 -12.37 1.42
C GLN A 666 -12.79 -12.06 0.47
N ASP A 667 -13.22 -13.03 -0.34
CA ASP A 667 -14.38 -12.89 -1.23
C ASP A 667 -15.67 -12.49 -0.47
N PHE A 668 -15.82 -12.94 0.78
CA PHE A 668 -16.95 -12.54 1.64
C PHE A 668 -16.83 -11.10 2.12
N ALA A 669 -15.64 -10.65 2.54
CA ALA A 669 -15.40 -9.27 2.91
C ALA A 669 -15.63 -8.33 1.71
N GLU A 670 -15.12 -8.68 0.53
CA GLU A 670 -15.36 -7.94 -0.73
C GLU A 670 -16.84 -7.89 -1.10
N LEU A 671 -17.59 -8.97 -0.87
CA LEU A 671 -19.04 -8.97 -1.09
C LEU A 671 -19.77 -7.99 -0.16
N ILE A 672 -19.46 -8.01 1.14
CA ILE A 672 -20.07 -7.09 2.11
C ILE A 672 -19.68 -5.64 1.80
N GLY A 673 -18.41 -5.39 1.48
CA GLY A 673 -17.91 -4.08 1.05
C GLY A 673 -18.66 -3.52 -0.16
N ARG A 674 -18.90 -4.35 -1.19
CA ARG A 674 -19.69 -3.94 -2.37
C ARG A 674 -21.11 -3.51 -2.02
N TYR A 675 -21.80 -4.23 -1.14
CA TYR A 675 -23.14 -3.84 -0.71
C TYR A 675 -23.14 -2.53 0.08
N GLN A 676 -22.14 -2.31 0.94
CA GLN A 676 -22.00 -1.06 1.68
C GLN A 676 -21.69 0.13 0.75
N MET A 677 -20.76 -0.03 -0.20
CA MET A 677 -20.43 0.99 -1.19
C MET A 677 -21.63 1.31 -2.09
N ALA A 678 -22.38 0.30 -2.54
CA ALA A 678 -23.59 0.49 -3.34
C ALA A 678 -24.68 1.25 -2.56
N ALA A 679 -24.87 0.94 -1.28
CA ALA A 679 -25.82 1.66 -0.42
C ALA A 679 -25.40 3.12 -0.19
N GLN A 680 -24.11 3.36 0.06
CA GLN A 680 -23.56 4.71 0.18
C GLN A 680 -23.73 5.51 -1.13
N ALA A 681 -23.48 4.89 -2.28
CA ALA A 681 -23.66 5.53 -3.58
C ALA A 681 -25.13 5.93 -3.84
N ARG A 682 -26.10 5.06 -3.50
CA ARG A 682 -27.53 5.39 -3.61
C ARG A 682 -27.94 6.55 -2.71
N ARG A 683 -27.39 6.60 -1.49
CA ARG A 683 -27.63 7.71 -0.55
C ARG A 683 -27.11 9.03 -1.11
N LEU A 684 -25.86 9.06 -1.58
CA LEU A 684 -25.25 10.25 -2.18
C LEU A 684 -26.02 10.73 -3.43
N LEU A 685 -26.49 9.80 -4.27
CA LEU A 685 -27.35 10.11 -5.42
C LEU A 685 -28.69 10.73 -4.99
N ALA A 686 -29.30 10.22 -3.91
CA ALA A 686 -30.56 10.73 -3.37
C ALA A 686 -30.39 12.13 -2.73
N GLU A 687 -29.31 12.34 -1.97
CA GLU A 687 -28.96 13.65 -1.38
C GLU A 687 -28.73 14.71 -2.47
N THR A 688 -28.02 14.33 -3.55
CA THR A 688 -27.77 15.20 -4.70
C THR A 688 -29.05 15.51 -5.47
N ALA A 689 -29.98 14.57 -5.58
CA ALA A 689 -31.29 14.78 -6.21
C ALA A 689 -32.25 15.65 -5.38
N ALA A 690 -32.10 15.63 -4.04
CA ALA A 690 -32.94 16.39 -3.10
C ALA A 690 -32.51 17.86 -2.92
N GLY A 691 -31.42 18.30 -3.55
CA GLY A 691 -30.91 19.67 -3.45
C GLY A 691 -30.32 20.03 -2.08
N ALA A 692 -29.92 19.03 -1.28
CA ALA A 692 -29.28 19.26 0.01
C ALA A 692 -27.85 19.81 -0.19
N PRO A 693 -27.40 20.79 0.63
CA PRO A 693 -26.02 21.26 0.57
C PRO A 693 -25.05 20.11 0.83
N ARG A 694 -24.08 19.95 -0.09
CA ARG A 694 -23.09 18.85 -0.08
C ARG A 694 -22.26 18.92 1.22
N SER A 695 -22.29 17.87 2.05
CA SER A 695 -21.44 17.79 3.25
C SER A 695 -19.99 17.51 2.86
N SER A 696 -19.05 18.32 3.35
CA SER A 696 -17.62 18.33 3.01
C SER A 696 -16.78 17.18 3.59
N SER A 697 -17.39 16.04 3.94
CA SER A 697 -16.71 14.96 4.70
C SER A 697 -16.13 13.84 3.84
N ASP A 698 -15.84 14.06 2.56
CA ASP A 698 -15.20 13.04 1.71
C ASP A 698 -13.70 13.32 1.54
N PRO A 699 -12.80 12.46 2.09
CA PRO A 699 -11.35 12.67 1.99
C PRO A 699 -10.82 12.65 0.55
N GLN A 700 -11.56 12.13 -0.44
CA GLN A 700 -11.15 12.19 -1.85
C GLN A 700 -11.31 13.58 -2.49
N ARG A 701 -12.02 14.54 -1.86
CA ARG A 701 -12.06 15.93 -2.34
C ARG A 701 -10.94 16.80 -1.79
N ALA A 702 -10.17 16.33 -0.79
CA ALA A 702 -9.04 17.09 -0.24
C ALA A 702 -7.84 17.20 -1.19
N GLU A 703 -7.87 16.50 -2.33
CA GLU A 703 -6.84 16.53 -3.39
C GLU A 703 -7.32 17.17 -4.71
N ALA A 704 -8.42 17.92 -4.68
CA ALA A 704 -8.67 18.88 -5.76
C ALA A 704 -7.87 20.17 -5.45
N PRO A 705 -7.08 20.69 -6.40
CA PRO A 705 -6.23 21.87 -6.19
C PRO A 705 -7.01 23.14 -5.90
#